data_AF-A0A540KJY5-F1
#
_entry.id   AF-A0A540KJY5-F1
#
_cell.length_a   1.000
_cell.length_b   1.000
_cell.length_c   1.000
_cell.angle_alpha   90.00
_cell.angle_beta   90.00
_cell.angle_gamma   90.00
#
_symmetry.space_group_name_H-M   'P 1'
#
loop_
_entity.id
_entity.type
_entity.pdbx_description
1 polymer ?
#
loop_
_entity_poly.entity_id
_entity_poly.type
_entity_poly.pdbx_seq_one_letter_code
_entity_poly.pdbx_strand_id
1 'polypeptide(L)'
;MRTPILLLLFVLLLLSLIFCCSGDFSLNTYLSPSQLPNQPLSMKDFSIERARSILMSLPFASKRSKTWVVRPSLGTLAPARSPIHLGPSSSPSPRRGHHRHHHVRVEPHDVAPAPSKDPGCDQICVEPLTASPFGSPCGCVFPMKVKLLLDIAPYAIFPVMSELEIEIAEGTYLTQSQVKIMGASADSQNQGRTVVDINLVPLGERFDNTTAILTYDRFQHKKVPLNLTLFGNYEVVYISYPGIPSSPPYEIYEGHGPAGSAGGLPITADFGGKNQRMNIKTIMIIALSAFVLLVVLLGAIWVFVQWRRFGRPSSAVGPAFTSSIHKRSAGMGSILSSSIASSTSVSLMSTMATSILSVKTFPLAELEKATNKFSSQRVLGEGGFGRVYHGIMEDGTEVAVKVLTRDNLNQNGDREFIAEVEMLSRLHHRNLVKLIGICIEGRTRSLVYEIVRNGSVESHLHGVDKVNGPLDWEARMKIALGAARGLAYLHEDSNPRVIHRDFKASNVLLEADFTPKVSDFGLAREATEGSHHISTRVMGTFGYVAPEYAMTGHLLVKSDVYSYGVVLLELLSGRKPVDMSHPPGQENLVTWARPLLTSREGDLAPSDSSWWNAGGLTPRLNYGQASSFITMDYSSGPLEDMENRPFSTSSLVGDEISLPIRHGNRSGPLRTVRSKPAFYRIRGSRSEHSGLLPKQRAWNDGFWLGVGGVGVDFLAAVPSYPKPDEKIRTTSLKVQGGGNTGNALTCAARLGLTTRVISKIANDTQGRAILEVLRDDGIDTSFLVVSEEGNSPFTYVIVDNETKTRTCIFTPGYPLMMPDDLSQSSLSSALDGARIVYFDVRWPETALVVAQEAARKNIPILIDSERKREGLDDLITFADYAAWTEAASAPSALVSMLLKLPKLKFVIVTLGEDGCIMLERSVDEIPDIEEMDVDSLLGSLKQRKNDSTAIPTYVSSPVTKLRANGIGTVCGRLLVGTAEKVPPEELLDTTGAGDSFVGAVLYAICTNMPPEKMLPFAAQVGAICCRALGARAGLPHRTDSRLASFLS
;
A
#
# COMPACT_ATOMS: atom_id res chain seq x y z
N MET A 1 -56.01 46.03 -24.27
CA MET A 1 -56.62 44.93 -23.48
C MET A 1 -57.10 43.82 -24.43
N ARG A 2 -56.39 42.68 -24.53
CA ARG A 2 -56.93 41.39 -25.07
C ARG A 2 -56.01 40.16 -24.92
N THR A 3 -54.94 40.26 -24.13
CA THR A 3 -53.93 39.21 -23.92
C THR A 3 -54.07 38.33 -22.66
N PRO A 4 -54.57 38.77 -21.49
CA PRO A 4 -54.54 37.92 -20.28
C PRO A 4 -55.59 36.79 -20.29
N ILE A 5 -56.71 36.98 -21.00
CA ILE A 5 -57.82 36.00 -21.05
C ILE A 5 -57.40 34.72 -21.78
N LEU A 6 -56.60 34.83 -22.85
CA LEU A 6 -56.16 33.67 -23.63
C LEU A 6 -55.16 32.81 -22.83
N LEU A 7 -54.31 33.43 -22.02
CA LEU A 7 -53.37 32.73 -21.14
C LEU A 7 -54.10 31.98 -20.02
N LEU A 8 -55.13 32.59 -19.42
CA LEU A 8 -55.93 31.97 -18.37
C LEU A 8 -56.70 30.73 -18.88
N LEU A 9 -57.27 30.83 -20.10
CA LEU A 9 -57.91 29.69 -20.78
C LEU A 9 -56.90 28.56 -21.07
N PHE A 10 -55.69 28.88 -21.49
CA PHE A 10 -54.66 27.88 -21.79
C PHE A 10 -54.19 27.13 -20.52
N VAL A 11 -54.03 27.84 -19.40
CA VAL A 11 -53.68 27.25 -18.10
C VAL A 11 -54.79 26.35 -17.56
N LEU A 12 -56.07 26.77 -17.66
CA LEU A 12 -57.21 25.94 -17.26
C LEU A 12 -57.30 24.65 -18.07
N LEU A 13 -56.99 24.69 -19.37
CA LEU A 13 -57.06 23.54 -20.26
C LEU A 13 -55.91 22.54 -20.04
N LEU A 14 -54.73 23.00 -19.61
CA LEU A 14 -53.67 22.11 -19.10
C LEU A 14 -54.05 21.45 -17.76
N LEU A 15 -54.64 22.20 -16.83
CA LEU A 15 -55.05 21.66 -15.52
C LEU A 15 -56.12 20.57 -15.65
N SER A 16 -57.06 20.69 -16.60
CA SER A 16 -58.04 19.63 -16.88
C SER A 16 -57.46 18.34 -17.46
N LEU A 17 -56.28 18.40 -18.08
CA LEU A 17 -55.58 17.21 -18.60
C LEU A 17 -54.78 16.48 -17.52
N ILE A 18 -54.30 17.20 -16.49
CA ILE A 18 -53.47 16.64 -15.42
C ILE A 18 -54.32 15.94 -14.35
N PHE A 19 -55.54 16.41 -14.07
CA PHE A 19 -56.42 15.86 -13.03
C PHE A 19 -57.23 14.61 -13.41
N CYS A 20 -57.05 14.03 -14.61
CA CYS A 20 -57.86 12.91 -15.09
C CYS A 20 -57.24 11.51 -14.88
N CYS A 21 -56.24 11.38 -14.00
CA CYS A 21 -55.55 10.11 -13.71
C CYS A 21 -55.36 9.80 -12.20
N SER A 22 -56.29 10.31 -11.38
CA SER A 22 -56.64 9.86 -10.02
C SER A 22 -58.03 10.45 -9.74
N GLY A 23 -59.16 9.76 -9.64
CA GLY A 23 -59.45 8.33 -9.40
C GLY A 23 -60.46 8.26 -8.24
N ASP A 24 -61.46 7.35 -8.24
CA ASP A 24 -62.03 6.73 -7.01
C ASP A 24 -63.31 5.85 -7.18
N PHE A 25 -63.37 4.82 -6.32
CA PHE A 25 -64.51 4.16 -5.63
C PHE A 25 -65.75 3.54 -6.34
N SER A 26 -65.68 2.19 -6.42
CA SER A 26 -66.49 1.24 -5.61
C SER A 26 -67.96 0.85 -5.91
N LEU A 27 -68.16 -0.48 -6.03
CA LEU A 27 -69.40 -1.29 -5.85
C LEU A 27 -70.52 -1.10 -6.92
N ASN A 28 -71.34 -2.11 -7.29
CA ASN A 28 -71.59 -3.45 -6.70
C ASN A 28 -72.16 -4.51 -7.69
N THR A 29 -72.15 -5.79 -7.27
CA THR A 29 -73.10 -6.90 -7.60
C THR A 29 -73.27 -7.57 -9.00
N TYR A 30 -73.14 -8.92 -8.98
CA TYR A 30 -73.99 -9.98 -9.63
C TYR A 30 -74.14 -10.14 -11.18
N LEU A 31 -73.57 -11.23 -11.75
CA LEU A 31 -74.27 -12.50 -12.12
C LEU A 31 -73.43 -13.50 -12.96
N SER A 32 -73.80 -14.79 -12.87
CA SER A 32 -73.40 -15.95 -13.73
C SER A 32 -74.65 -16.41 -14.55
N PRO A 33 -74.70 -17.49 -15.41
CA PRO A 33 -73.76 -18.63 -15.57
C PRO A 33 -73.64 -19.32 -16.97
N SER A 34 -72.87 -20.43 -17.01
CA SER A 34 -73.04 -21.63 -17.88
C SER A 34 -72.57 -21.57 -19.37
N GLN A 35 -72.27 -22.66 -20.09
CA GLN A 35 -72.47 -24.12 -19.89
C GLN A 35 -71.21 -25.01 -20.17
N LEU A 36 -71.33 -26.30 -19.80
CA LEU A 36 -70.44 -27.45 -20.12
C LEU A 36 -70.70 -28.03 -21.55
N PRO A 37 -70.07 -29.12 -22.07
CA PRO A 37 -69.47 -30.32 -21.44
C PRO A 37 -67.98 -30.57 -21.85
N ASN A 38 -67.30 -31.72 -21.74
CA ASN A 38 -67.68 -33.13 -21.44
C ASN A 38 -66.53 -33.95 -20.77
N GLN A 39 -66.66 -35.28 -20.73
CA GLN A 39 -65.77 -36.30 -20.11
C GLN A 39 -65.62 -37.56 -21.03
N PRO A 40 -64.94 -38.71 -20.69
CA PRO A 40 -64.71 -39.30 -19.34
C PRO A 40 -63.40 -40.10 -19.01
N LEU A 41 -63.10 -40.15 -17.70
CA LEU A 41 -62.55 -41.29 -16.89
C LEU A 41 -61.14 -41.89 -17.20
N SER A 42 -60.42 -42.53 -16.25
CA SER A 42 -60.85 -43.17 -14.99
C SER A 42 -59.79 -43.19 -13.85
N MET A 43 -60.22 -42.90 -12.61
CA MET A 43 -59.86 -43.46 -11.27
C MET A 43 -58.40 -43.92 -10.96
N LYS A 44 -57.76 -43.67 -9.80
CA LYS A 44 -58.13 -43.46 -8.36
C LYS A 44 -57.07 -42.54 -7.68
N ASP A 45 -57.00 -42.14 -6.40
CA ASP A 45 -57.80 -41.91 -5.15
C ASP A 45 -56.78 -41.22 -4.16
N PHE A 46 -57.01 -40.60 -2.99
CA PHE A 46 -58.11 -40.21 -2.09
C PHE A 46 -57.56 -38.97 -1.26
N SER A 47 -58.32 -37.96 -0.79
CA SER A 47 -59.25 -37.91 0.36
C SER A 47 -58.60 -38.24 1.73
N ILE A 48 -58.74 -37.49 2.84
CA ILE A 48 -59.35 -36.17 3.19
C ILE A 48 -58.80 -35.77 4.62
N GLU A 49 -59.00 -34.65 5.36
CA GLU A 49 -59.95 -33.50 5.41
C GLU A 49 -59.32 -32.23 6.11
N ARG A 50 -60.12 -31.39 6.81
CA ARG A 50 -59.76 -30.10 7.46
C ARG A 50 -60.86 -29.65 8.45
N ALA A 51 -60.56 -29.30 9.71
CA ALA A 51 -61.48 -28.52 10.58
C ALA A 51 -60.82 -27.85 11.83
N ARG A 52 -61.58 -26.99 12.55
CA ARG A 52 -61.22 -26.31 13.81
C ARG A 52 -62.31 -26.53 14.89
N SER A 53 -61.93 -26.31 16.16
CA SER A 53 -62.73 -25.64 17.22
C SER A 53 -63.61 -26.44 18.21
N ILE A 54 -63.18 -26.45 19.49
CA ILE A 54 -63.96 -26.39 20.75
C ILE A 54 -64.88 -27.58 21.13
N LEU A 55 -64.56 -28.26 22.25
CA LEU A 55 -65.43 -28.31 23.45
C LEU A 55 -64.64 -28.66 24.75
N MET A 56 -65.34 -28.54 25.89
CA MET A 56 -65.02 -28.69 27.33
C MET A 56 -64.25 -29.99 27.72
N SER A 57 -63.73 -30.21 28.95
CA SER A 57 -64.17 -29.74 30.29
C SER A 57 -63.11 -29.81 31.42
N LEU A 58 -63.31 -28.97 32.45
CA LEU A 58 -62.81 -29.11 33.86
C LEU A 58 -63.60 -30.25 34.60
N PRO A 59 -63.42 -30.63 35.91
CA PRO A 59 -62.96 -29.81 37.07
C PRO A 59 -62.28 -30.53 38.30
N PHE A 60 -62.08 -29.76 39.41
CA PHE A 60 -61.70 -30.13 40.80
C PHE A 60 -60.24 -30.63 41.08
N ALA A 61 -59.56 -30.27 42.20
CA ALA A 61 -59.87 -29.22 43.20
C ALA A 61 -58.68 -28.78 44.11
N SER A 62 -58.91 -27.71 44.87
CA SER A 62 -57.99 -27.01 45.78
C SER A 62 -58.10 -27.42 47.27
N LYS A 63 -56.96 -27.38 47.97
CA LYS A 63 -56.80 -27.16 49.44
C LYS A 63 -55.42 -26.51 49.69
N ARG A 64 -55.13 -25.84 50.82
CA ARG A 64 -55.83 -24.80 51.62
C ARG A 64 -54.76 -24.15 52.54
N SER A 65 -54.98 -22.94 53.06
CA SER A 65 -53.98 -22.18 53.84
C SER A 65 -54.05 -22.40 55.38
N LYS A 66 -52.91 -22.23 56.10
CA LYS A 66 -52.73 -21.31 57.27
C LYS A 66 -51.43 -21.51 58.11
N THR A 67 -50.74 -20.38 58.35
CA THR A 67 -49.98 -19.91 59.56
C THR A 67 -49.59 -20.83 60.72
N TRP A 68 -48.34 -20.68 61.23
CA TRP A 68 -47.92 -20.15 62.57
C TRP A 68 -46.42 -19.71 62.43
N VAL A 69 -46.00 -18.46 62.65
CA VAL A 69 -45.57 -17.81 63.94
C VAL A 69 -44.34 -18.53 64.54
N VAL A 70 -43.17 -17.88 64.74
CA VAL A 70 -42.82 -16.95 65.85
C VAL A 70 -41.97 -15.73 65.40
N ARG A 71 -42.13 -14.61 66.12
CA ARG A 71 -41.19 -13.46 66.21
C ARG A 71 -41.18 -12.99 67.68
N PRO A 72 -40.04 -12.52 68.22
CA PRO A 72 -39.90 -11.09 68.52
C PRO A 72 -38.46 -10.55 68.26
N SER A 73 -38.11 -9.27 68.46
CA SER A 73 -38.72 -7.98 68.05
C SER A 73 -37.91 -6.82 68.68
N LEU A 74 -37.40 -5.88 67.88
CA LEU A 74 -37.09 -4.46 68.17
C LEU A 74 -36.30 -3.91 66.94
N GLY A 75 -36.46 -2.68 66.46
CA GLY A 75 -37.43 -1.63 66.80
C GLY A 75 -37.50 -0.54 65.70
N THR A 76 -38.56 0.26 65.75
CA THR A 76 -38.88 1.49 64.99
C THR A 76 -37.79 2.60 65.06
N LEU A 77 -37.76 3.69 64.28
CA LEU A 77 -38.76 4.41 63.45
C LEU A 77 -38.06 5.30 62.37
N ALA A 78 -38.83 6.03 61.55
CA ALA A 78 -38.38 7.10 60.63
C ALA A 78 -38.98 8.47 61.11
N PRO A 79 -38.84 9.65 60.43
CA PRO A 79 -38.15 9.95 59.16
C PRO A 79 -37.37 11.32 59.06
N ALA A 80 -36.65 11.50 57.94
CA ALA A 80 -36.49 12.73 57.12
C ALA A 80 -35.63 13.98 57.53
N ARG A 81 -34.88 14.43 56.50
CA ARG A 81 -34.33 15.78 56.18
C ARG A 81 -33.05 16.32 56.87
N SER A 82 -32.24 17.00 56.04
CA SER A 82 -30.95 17.67 56.28
C SER A 82 -31.11 19.04 56.97
N PRO A 83 -30.04 19.66 57.54
CA PRO A 83 -29.08 20.43 56.72
C PRO A 83 -27.59 20.31 57.16
N ILE A 84 -26.80 21.39 57.03
CA ILE A 84 -25.35 21.40 56.70
C ILE A 84 -24.44 21.99 57.83
N HIS A 85 -23.17 21.57 57.83
CA HIS A 85 -21.92 22.22 58.35
C HIS A 85 -21.33 21.94 59.77
N LEU A 86 -19.98 21.80 59.76
CA LEU A 86 -18.93 22.04 60.78
C LEU A 86 -18.59 20.97 61.86
N GLY A 87 -17.30 20.94 62.27
CA GLY A 87 -16.66 19.99 63.23
C GLY A 87 -16.32 20.64 64.60
N PRO A 88 -15.18 20.36 65.31
CA PRO A 88 -13.99 19.54 64.95
C PRO A 88 -13.31 18.71 66.10
N SER A 89 -12.18 18.02 65.80
CA SER A 89 -11.10 17.55 66.74
C SER A 89 -11.43 16.36 67.70
N SER A 90 -10.51 15.69 68.43
CA SER A 90 -9.07 15.91 68.73
C SER A 90 -8.26 14.59 68.98
N SER A 91 -7.00 14.66 69.47
CA SER A 91 -6.00 13.55 69.58
C SER A 91 -5.61 13.18 71.04
N PRO A 92 -4.67 12.22 71.27
CA PRO A 92 -3.37 12.60 71.89
C PRO A 92 -2.11 11.73 71.53
N SER A 93 -0.93 12.15 72.05
CA SER A 93 0.44 11.57 71.90
C SER A 93 1.33 12.05 73.10
N PRO A 94 2.70 12.04 73.16
CA PRO A 94 3.81 11.43 72.37
C PRO A 94 4.92 10.75 73.26
N ARG A 95 6.13 10.40 72.73
CA ARG A 95 7.42 10.40 73.50
C ARG A 95 8.76 10.26 72.69
N ARG A 96 9.58 11.34 72.70
CA ARG A 96 11.08 11.53 72.77
C ARG A 96 12.09 10.59 72.05
N GLY A 97 13.27 11.05 71.53
CA GLY A 97 13.81 12.42 71.34
C GLY A 97 15.36 12.58 71.22
N HIS A 98 15.84 13.79 70.88
CA HIS A 98 17.21 14.41 70.97
C HIS A 98 18.26 14.27 69.81
N HIS A 99 19.33 15.10 69.87
CA HIS A 99 20.07 15.68 68.70
C HIS A 99 21.62 15.59 68.74
N ARG A 100 22.28 15.75 67.57
CA ARG A 100 23.48 16.61 67.36
C ARG A 100 23.66 16.97 65.87
N HIS A 101 24.62 17.86 65.55
CA HIS A 101 24.78 18.56 64.25
C HIS A 101 26.28 18.65 63.87
N HIS A 102 26.76 19.11 62.69
CA HIS A 102 26.17 19.83 61.54
C HIS A 102 26.53 19.10 60.21
N HIS A 103 26.72 19.60 58.97
CA HIS A 103 26.96 20.93 58.34
C HIS A 103 26.43 21.00 56.87
N VAL A 104 26.02 22.22 56.46
CA VAL A 104 26.37 23.00 55.23
C VAL A 104 26.82 22.21 53.97
N ARG A 105 26.25 22.42 52.76
CA ARG A 105 25.87 23.71 52.12
C ARG A 105 24.49 23.67 51.38
N VAL A 106 24.03 24.84 50.94
CA VAL A 106 22.66 25.14 50.47
C VAL A 106 22.59 25.44 48.97
N GLU A 107 21.46 25.09 48.35
CA GLU A 107 21.01 25.45 47.00
C GLU A 107 19.77 26.40 47.11
N PRO A 108 19.61 27.45 46.27
CA PRO A 108 18.54 28.45 46.41
C PRO A 108 17.29 28.21 45.53
N HIS A 109 16.16 28.73 46.01
CA HIS A 109 14.78 28.51 45.57
C HIS A 109 14.37 28.83 44.11
N ASP A 110 13.26 28.19 43.72
CA ASP A 110 12.47 28.36 42.50
C ASP A 110 11.88 29.77 42.28
N VAL A 111 11.67 30.11 41.01
CA VAL A 111 10.62 31.04 40.54
C VAL A 111 9.91 30.37 39.35
N ALA A 112 8.58 30.43 39.31
CA ALA A 112 7.78 29.69 38.33
C ALA A 112 7.95 30.20 36.87
N PRO A 113 7.91 29.30 35.86
CA PRO A 113 8.02 29.69 34.46
C PRO A 113 6.74 30.34 33.90
N ALA A 114 6.92 31.14 32.84
CA ALA A 114 5.88 31.81 32.07
C ALA A 114 5.10 30.83 31.15
N PRO A 115 3.90 31.19 30.62
CA PRO A 115 3.04 30.24 29.92
C PRO A 115 3.65 29.68 28.63
N SER A 116 3.41 28.40 28.38
CA SER A 116 3.91 27.64 27.24
C SER A 116 3.22 27.99 25.91
N LYS A 117 3.93 27.73 24.81
CA LYS A 117 3.43 27.79 23.43
C LYS A 117 2.25 26.83 23.23
N ASP A 118 1.34 27.17 22.29
CA ASP A 118 0.32 26.23 21.81
C ASP A 118 0.97 24.98 21.17
N PRO A 119 0.56 23.76 21.53
CA PRO A 119 1.07 22.53 20.94
C PRO A 119 0.29 22.11 19.69
N GLY A 120 1.01 21.59 18.69
CA GLY A 120 0.41 20.80 17.61
C GLY A 120 -0.07 19.44 18.12
N CYS A 121 -1.04 18.82 17.44
CA CYS A 121 -1.61 17.53 17.84
C CYS A 121 -0.75 16.33 17.39
N ASP A 122 0.53 16.30 17.76
CA ASP A 122 1.50 15.26 17.37
C ASP A 122 1.34 13.97 18.20
N GLN A 123 0.11 13.44 18.27
CA GLN A 123 -0.24 12.29 19.09
C GLN A 123 -0.64 11.08 18.23
N ILE A 124 0.20 10.04 18.27
CA ILE A 124 -0.03 8.79 17.54
C ILE A 124 -1.15 7.99 18.22
N CYS A 125 -2.28 7.82 17.52
CA CYS A 125 -3.39 6.99 17.99
C CYS A 125 -3.20 5.53 17.59
N VAL A 126 -3.37 4.61 18.54
CA VAL A 126 -3.38 3.16 18.31
C VAL A 126 -4.81 2.73 17.93
N GLU A 127 -4.93 1.78 17.00
CA GLU A 127 -6.24 1.20 16.66
C GLU A 127 -6.94 0.62 17.91
N PRO A 128 -8.27 0.78 18.04
CA PRO A 128 -9.22 1.23 17.02
C PRO A 128 -9.43 2.77 16.93
N LEU A 129 -8.65 3.58 17.66
CA LEU A 129 -8.86 5.03 17.73
C LEU A 129 -8.23 5.78 16.54
N THR A 130 -8.73 6.99 16.26
CA THR A 130 -8.17 7.91 15.26
C THR A 130 -7.99 9.31 15.85
N ALA A 131 -7.16 10.15 15.24
CA ALA A 131 -6.97 11.54 15.66
C ALA A 131 -8.27 12.35 15.51
N SER A 132 -8.52 13.25 16.46
CA SER A 132 -9.67 14.16 16.49
C SER A 132 -9.79 15.04 15.22
N PRO A 133 -10.98 15.59 14.91
CA PRO A 133 -11.20 16.41 13.72
C PRO A 133 -10.60 17.82 13.89
N PHE A 134 -10.15 18.41 12.78
CA PHE A 134 -9.58 19.76 12.78
C PHE A 134 -10.59 20.79 13.33
N GLY A 135 -10.18 21.53 14.37
CA GLY A 135 -11.01 22.50 15.09
C GLY A 135 -11.53 22.02 16.45
N SER A 136 -11.28 20.76 16.83
CA SER A 136 -11.53 20.22 18.18
C SER A 136 -10.23 20.07 18.98
N PRO A 137 -10.28 19.85 20.31
CA PRO A 137 -9.09 19.58 21.12
C PRO A 137 -8.29 18.37 20.59
N CYS A 138 -6.97 18.42 20.74
CA CYS A 138 -6.10 17.29 20.38
C CYS A 138 -6.44 16.04 21.21
N GLY A 139 -6.58 14.90 20.55
CA GLY A 139 -6.75 13.61 21.22
C GLY A 139 -7.14 12.47 20.28
N CYS A 140 -7.20 11.26 20.83
CA CYS A 140 -7.63 10.07 20.12
C CYS A 140 -9.10 9.76 20.43
N VAL A 141 -9.90 9.58 19.38
CA VAL A 141 -11.36 9.40 19.45
C VAL A 141 -11.79 8.14 18.69
N PHE A 142 -12.96 7.59 19.01
CA PHE A 142 -13.46 6.35 18.39
C PHE A 142 -14.26 6.65 17.10
N PRO A 143 -13.77 6.25 15.92
CA PRO A 143 -14.48 6.48 14.66
C PRO A 143 -15.61 5.47 14.43
N MET A 144 -16.64 5.88 13.69
CA MET A 144 -17.57 4.96 13.03
C MET A 144 -16.98 4.60 11.66
N LYS A 145 -16.65 3.32 11.46
CA LYS A 145 -16.10 2.81 10.19
C LYS A 145 -17.26 2.46 9.25
N VAL A 146 -17.29 3.03 8.05
CA VAL A 146 -18.30 2.79 7.01
C VAL A 146 -17.57 2.38 5.73
N LYS A 147 -18.03 1.30 5.08
CA LYS A 147 -17.56 0.91 3.74
C LYS A 147 -18.70 1.04 2.74
N LEU A 148 -18.48 1.82 1.68
CA LEU A 148 -19.42 1.99 0.58
C LEU A 148 -18.90 1.29 -0.68
N LEU A 149 -19.81 0.82 -1.52
CA LEU A 149 -19.58 0.39 -2.90
C LEU A 149 -20.29 1.39 -3.82
N LEU A 150 -19.59 1.92 -4.82
CA LEU A 150 -20.09 2.94 -5.75
C LEU A 150 -20.07 2.42 -7.19
N ASP A 151 -21.13 2.72 -7.97
CA ASP A 151 -21.27 2.39 -9.40
C ASP A 151 -20.41 3.30 -10.32
N ILE A 152 -19.13 3.48 -9.97
CA ILE A 152 -18.13 4.25 -10.72
C ILE A 152 -16.77 3.54 -10.69
N ALA A 153 -15.98 3.66 -11.76
CA ALA A 153 -14.63 3.13 -11.79
C ALA A 153 -13.66 3.99 -10.94
N PRO A 154 -12.63 3.40 -10.30
CA PRO A 154 -11.76 4.13 -9.37
C PRO A 154 -11.10 5.40 -9.93
N TYR A 155 -10.70 5.39 -11.20
CA TYR A 155 -10.09 6.57 -11.83
C TYR A 155 -11.06 7.78 -11.92
N ALA A 156 -12.37 7.55 -11.89
CA ALA A 156 -13.39 8.59 -11.98
C ALA A 156 -13.70 9.25 -10.62
N ILE A 157 -13.46 8.57 -9.50
CA ILE A 157 -13.76 9.11 -8.16
C ILE A 157 -12.70 10.09 -7.65
N PHE A 158 -11.42 9.87 -7.97
CA PHE A 158 -10.32 10.66 -7.40
C PHE A 158 -10.43 12.18 -7.64
N PRO A 159 -10.87 12.68 -8.81
CA PRO A 159 -11.09 14.12 -9.02
C PRO A 159 -12.20 14.75 -8.16
N VAL A 160 -13.14 13.95 -7.65
CA VAL A 160 -14.35 14.41 -6.94
C VAL A 160 -14.44 13.95 -5.48
N MET A 161 -13.35 13.42 -4.91
CA MET A 161 -13.30 12.94 -3.52
C MET A 161 -13.76 13.97 -2.48
N SER A 162 -13.48 15.27 -2.68
CA SER A 162 -13.96 16.29 -1.74
C SER A 162 -15.44 16.58 -1.85
N GLU A 163 -16.07 16.36 -3.02
CA GLU A 163 -17.53 16.43 -3.12
C GLU A 163 -18.17 15.25 -2.38
N LEU A 164 -17.55 14.05 -2.43
CA LEU A 164 -17.99 12.89 -1.66
C LEU A 164 -17.89 13.13 -0.14
N GLU A 165 -16.81 13.75 0.34
CA GLU A 165 -16.70 14.17 1.75
C GLU A 165 -17.82 15.15 2.16
N ILE A 166 -18.19 16.08 1.28
CA ILE A 166 -19.24 17.08 1.51
C ILE A 166 -20.64 16.43 1.51
N GLU A 167 -20.96 15.61 0.50
CA GLU A 167 -22.26 14.93 0.39
C GLU A 167 -22.47 13.90 1.51
N ILE A 168 -21.40 13.22 1.96
CA ILE A 168 -21.45 12.38 3.17
C ILE A 168 -21.66 13.23 4.42
N ALA A 169 -20.96 14.37 4.56
CA ALA A 169 -21.10 15.23 5.74
C ALA A 169 -22.52 15.80 5.87
N GLU A 170 -23.03 16.47 4.82
CA GLU A 170 -24.41 16.96 4.77
C GLU A 170 -25.41 15.81 4.97
N GLY A 171 -25.20 14.70 4.26
CA GLY A 171 -26.03 13.51 4.33
C GLY A 171 -26.03 12.82 5.70
N THR A 172 -25.09 13.11 6.60
CA THR A 172 -25.01 12.54 7.96
C THR A 172 -25.21 13.57 9.07
N TYR A 173 -25.45 14.84 8.73
CA TYR A 173 -25.47 15.99 9.67
C TYR A 173 -24.14 16.22 10.41
N LEU A 174 -23.03 15.85 9.79
CA LEU A 174 -21.67 16.09 10.27
C LEU A 174 -21.03 17.27 9.53
N THR A 175 -19.89 17.76 10.02
CA THR A 175 -19.04 18.71 9.27
C THR A 175 -18.04 17.97 8.39
N GLN A 176 -17.55 18.57 7.30
CA GLN A 176 -16.57 17.92 6.42
C GLN A 176 -15.29 17.49 7.17
N SER A 177 -14.84 18.24 8.18
CA SER A 177 -13.66 17.87 8.99
C SER A 177 -13.86 16.62 9.85
N GLN A 178 -15.10 16.13 9.98
CA GLN A 178 -15.47 14.88 10.64
C GLN A 178 -15.60 13.69 9.67
N VAL A 179 -15.50 13.90 8.36
CA VAL A 179 -15.48 12.82 7.36
C VAL A 179 -14.04 12.63 6.89
N LYS A 180 -13.50 11.42 7.04
CA LYS A 180 -12.16 11.06 6.57
C LYS A 180 -12.27 9.86 5.63
N ILE A 181 -12.05 10.07 4.33
CA ILE A 181 -11.87 8.96 3.39
C ILE A 181 -10.50 8.35 3.66
N MET A 182 -10.47 7.06 4.02
CA MET A 182 -9.28 6.32 4.41
C MET A 182 -8.63 5.56 3.24
N GLY A 183 -9.41 5.28 2.20
CA GLY A 183 -8.93 4.63 0.98
C GLY A 183 -10.07 4.44 -0.03
N ALA A 184 -9.69 4.27 -1.30
CA ALA A 184 -10.60 3.87 -2.36
C ALA A 184 -9.90 2.90 -3.30
N SER A 185 -10.56 1.78 -3.62
CA SER A 185 -10.03 0.71 -4.46
C SER A 185 -11.04 0.27 -5.50
N ALA A 186 -10.60 -0.47 -6.52
CA ALA A 186 -11.53 -1.26 -7.32
C ALA A 186 -12.33 -2.22 -6.42
N ASP A 187 -13.57 -2.48 -6.79
CA ASP A 187 -14.27 -3.68 -6.33
C ASP A 187 -13.57 -4.93 -6.89
N SER A 188 -13.40 -5.96 -6.05
CA SER A 188 -12.67 -7.18 -6.42
C SER A 188 -13.40 -8.02 -7.47
N GLN A 189 -14.72 -7.81 -7.63
CA GLN A 189 -15.54 -8.48 -8.64
C GLN A 189 -15.76 -7.64 -9.91
N ASN A 190 -15.60 -6.31 -9.84
CA ASN A 190 -15.90 -5.41 -10.96
C ASN A 190 -15.04 -4.13 -10.94
N GLN A 191 -14.07 -4.04 -11.87
CA GLN A 191 -13.21 -2.86 -12.01
C GLN A 191 -13.95 -1.56 -12.39
N GLY A 192 -15.21 -1.67 -12.86
CA GLY A 192 -16.11 -0.54 -13.09
C GLY A 192 -16.80 0.00 -11.82
N ARG A 193 -16.49 -0.55 -10.64
CA ARG A 193 -17.01 -0.14 -9.33
C ARG A 193 -15.87 0.23 -8.37
N THR A 194 -16.18 1.09 -7.41
CA THR A 194 -15.23 1.58 -6.40
C THR A 194 -15.70 1.22 -4.99
N VAL A 195 -14.85 0.54 -4.23
CA VAL A 195 -15.01 0.37 -2.78
C VAL A 195 -14.33 1.54 -2.09
N VAL A 196 -15.04 2.22 -1.18
CA VAL A 196 -14.54 3.39 -0.43
C VAL A 196 -14.63 3.11 1.07
N ASP A 197 -13.50 3.23 1.77
CA ASP A 197 -13.39 3.15 3.23
C ASP A 197 -13.47 4.54 3.85
N ILE A 198 -14.42 4.75 4.77
CA ILE A 198 -14.69 6.05 5.41
C ILE A 198 -14.66 5.89 6.93
N ASN A 199 -13.92 6.78 7.60
CA ASN A 199 -14.00 7.01 9.03
C ASN A 199 -14.82 8.27 9.29
N LEU A 200 -15.94 8.13 9.99
CA LEU A 200 -16.70 9.27 10.55
C LEU A 200 -16.20 9.52 11.97
N VAL A 201 -15.88 10.77 12.28
CA VAL A 201 -15.09 11.16 13.46
C VAL A 201 -15.91 12.06 14.38
N PRO A 202 -16.08 11.71 15.68
CA PRO A 202 -16.80 12.55 16.63
C PRO A 202 -15.99 13.79 17.07
N LEU A 203 -16.70 14.81 17.61
CA LEU A 203 -16.10 16.01 18.21
C LEU A 203 -15.65 15.81 19.67
N GLY A 204 -16.03 14.69 20.29
CA GLY A 204 -15.55 14.22 21.60
C GLY A 204 -15.02 12.79 21.48
N GLU A 205 -14.79 12.09 22.61
CA GLU A 205 -14.25 10.71 22.61
C GLU A 205 -15.04 9.75 21.69
N ARG A 206 -16.38 9.93 21.63
CA ARG A 206 -17.35 9.08 20.93
C ARG A 206 -18.50 9.92 20.40
N PHE A 207 -19.22 9.42 19.39
CA PHE A 207 -20.58 9.88 19.11
C PHE A 207 -21.51 9.45 20.26
N ASP A 208 -22.47 10.29 20.62
CA ASP A 208 -23.56 9.90 21.51
C ASP A 208 -24.49 8.89 20.82
N ASN A 209 -25.24 8.13 21.61
CA ASN A 209 -26.11 7.07 21.09
C ASN A 209 -27.16 7.59 20.09
N THR A 210 -27.65 8.83 20.24
CA THR A 210 -28.66 9.42 19.34
C THR A 210 -28.04 9.70 17.99
N THR A 211 -26.92 10.42 17.95
CA THR A 211 -26.19 10.72 16.71
C THR A 211 -25.74 9.43 16.04
N ALA A 212 -25.15 8.49 16.78
CA ALA A 212 -24.66 7.23 16.22
C ALA A 212 -25.80 6.39 15.59
N ILE A 213 -26.94 6.25 16.27
CA ILE A 213 -28.11 5.53 15.72
C ILE A 213 -28.71 6.26 14.51
N LEU A 214 -28.78 7.59 14.54
CA LEU A 214 -29.26 8.39 13.39
C LEU A 214 -28.33 8.28 12.17
N THR A 215 -27.00 8.32 12.37
CA THR A 215 -26.04 8.12 11.28
C THR A 215 -26.18 6.70 10.69
N TYR A 216 -26.26 5.67 11.53
CA TYR A 216 -26.48 4.28 11.10
C TYR A 216 -27.79 4.12 10.31
N ASP A 217 -28.92 4.61 10.85
CA ASP A 217 -30.23 4.58 10.18
C ASP A 217 -30.21 5.26 8.81
N ARG A 218 -29.42 6.33 8.67
CA ARG A 218 -29.33 7.10 7.42
C ARG A 218 -28.52 6.39 6.34
N PHE A 219 -27.44 5.71 6.66
CA PHE A 219 -26.77 4.83 5.70
C PHE A 219 -27.63 3.60 5.36
N GLN A 220 -28.16 2.91 6.38
CA GLN A 220 -28.88 1.65 6.21
C GLN A 220 -30.14 1.79 5.34
N HIS A 221 -30.79 2.96 5.36
CA HIS A 221 -31.96 3.28 4.52
C HIS A 221 -31.64 4.13 3.28
N LYS A 222 -30.36 4.22 2.87
CA LYS A 222 -29.85 5.04 1.75
C LYS A 222 -30.34 6.51 1.78
N LYS A 223 -30.42 7.13 2.96
CA LYS A 223 -30.85 8.53 3.21
C LYS A 223 -29.71 9.55 3.13
N VAL A 224 -28.46 9.11 2.90
CA VAL A 224 -27.32 9.97 2.51
C VAL A 224 -27.46 10.26 1.01
N PRO A 225 -27.68 11.52 0.57
CA PRO A 225 -27.91 11.82 -0.83
C PRO A 225 -26.56 11.99 -1.56
N LEU A 226 -26.11 10.96 -2.27
CA LEU A 226 -24.97 11.08 -3.18
C LEU A 226 -25.43 11.45 -4.59
N ASN A 227 -24.67 12.29 -5.29
CA ASN A 227 -24.97 12.72 -6.64
C ASN A 227 -24.74 11.59 -7.64
N LEU A 228 -25.85 11.02 -8.12
CA LEU A 228 -25.90 9.91 -9.09
C LEU A 228 -25.02 10.14 -10.34
N THR A 229 -24.79 11.39 -10.72
CA THR A 229 -23.98 11.77 -11.91
C THR A 229 -22.48 11.70 -11.66
N LEU A 230 -22.04 11.84 -10.40
CA LEU A 230 -20.64 11.82 -9.99
C LEU A 230 -20.26 10.48 -9.34
N PHE A 231 -21.19 9.86 -8.61
CA PHE A 231 -20.93 8.70 -7.75
C PHE A 231 -21.73 7.44 -8.09
N GLY A 232 -22.58 7.49 -9.13
CA GLY A 232 -23.48 6.38 -9.46
C GLY A 232 -24.50 6.10 -8.35
N ASN A 233 -25.09 4.90 -8.32
CA ASN A 233 -25.70 4.43 -7.07
C ASN A 233 -24.60 4.05 -6.08
N TYR A 234 -24.95 4.07 -4.80
CA TYR A 234 -24.13 3.48 -3.74
C TYR A 234 -24.84 2.36 -3.01
N GLU A 235 -24.03 1.47 -2.43
CA GLU A 235 -24.46 0.41 -1.54
C GLU A 235 -23.58 0.44 -0.28
N VAL A 236 -24.15 0.03 0.86
CA VAL A 236 -23.44 0.00 2.14
C VAL A 236 -22.96 -1.43 2.35
N VAL A 237 -21.64 -1.63 2.32
CA VAL A 237 -21.02 -2.96 2.47
C VAL A 237 -20.96 -3.36 3.94
N TYR A 238 -20.56 -2.42 4.81
CA TYR A 238 -20.80 -2.53 6.25
C TYR A 238 -20.76 -1.18 6.97
N ILE A 239 -21.33 -1.17 8.18
CA ILE A 239 -21.12 -0.13 9.20
C ILE A 239 -20.64 -0.81 10.48
N SER A 240 -19.61 -0.25 11.14
CA SER A 240 -19.06 -0.76 12.40
C SER A 240 -18.85 0.38 13.41
N TYR A 241 -19.54 0.28 14.55
CA TYR A 241 -19.39 1.20 15.68
C TYR A 241 -19.86 0.53 17.00
N PRO A 242 -19.19 0.77 18.15
CA PRO A 242 -19.54 0.12 19.42
C PRO A 242 -20.96 0.46 19.88
N GLY A 243 -21.72 -0.56 20.30
CA GLY A 243 -23.10 -0.39 20.79
C GLY A 243 -24.18 -0.34 19.70
N ILE A 244 -23.79 -0.43 18.43
CA ILE A 244 -24.69 -0.59 17.28
C ILE A 244 -24.48 -1.99 16.70
N PRO A 245 -25.54 -2.73 16.29
CA PRO A 245 -25.36 -4.00 15.59
C PRO A 245 -24.62 -3.77 14.28
N SER A 246 -23.53 -4.51 14.04
CA SER A 246 -22.92 -4.59 12.72
C SER A 246 -23.95 -5.12 11.72
N SER A 247 -24.07 -4.45 10.57
CA SER A 247 -24.82 -4.96 9.43
C SER A 247 -24.33 -6.37 9.06
N PRO A 248 -25.23 -7.31 8.68
CA PRO A 248 -24.80 -8.62 8.21
C PRO A 248 -23.88 -8.47 6.99
N PRO A 249 -22.90 -9.38 6.79
CA PRO A 249 -22.04 -9.35 5.62
C PRO A 249 -22.88 -9.50 4.35
N TYR A 250 -22.47 -8.77 3.30
CA TYR A 250 -23.13 -8.75 2.01
C TYR A 250 -23.17 -10.17 1.41
N GLU A 251 -24.38 -10.71 1.15
CA GLU A 251 -24.53 -12.07 0.62
C GLU A 251 -23.97 -12.19 -0.80
N ILE A 252 -23.08 -13.15 -1.01
CA ILE A 252 -22.63 -13.54 -2.35
C ILE A 252 -23.80 -14.30 -3.01
N TYR A 253 -24.47 -13.66 -3.95
CA TYR A 253 -25.55 -14.29 -4.72
C TYR A 253 -24.98 -15.36 -5.66
N GLU A 254 -25.08 -16.63 -5.27
CA GLU A 254 -24.84 -17.78 -6.14
C GLU A 254 -25.84 -17.79 -7.30
N GLY A 255 -25.43 -17.25 -8.45
CA GLY A 255 -26.22 -17.18 -9.67
C GLY A 255 -26.49 -18.56 -10.30
N HIS A 256 -27.46 -19.30 -9.76
CA HIS A 256 -27.97 -20.55 -10.34
C HIS A 256 -28.53 -20.31 -11.75
N GLY A 257 -27.75 -20.64 -12.78
CA GLY A 257 -28.21 -20.69 -14.16
C GLY A 257 -29.18 -21.85 -14.39
N PRO A 258 -30.33 -21.66 -15.08
CA PRO A 258 -31.28 -22.73 -15.34
C PRO A 258 -30.72 -23.75 -16.34
N ALA A 259 -30.92 -25.04 -16.07
CA ALA A 259 -30.42 -26.12 -16.92
C ALA A 259 -31.09 -26.14 -18.31
N GLY A 260 -30.28 -26.07 -19.36
CA GLY A 260 -30.68 -26.24 -20.77
C GLY A 260 -29.76 -27.25 -21.47
N SER A 261 -30.33 -28.18 -22.24
CA SER A 261 -29.60 -29.33 -22.79
C SER A 261 -28.78 -29.01 -24.05
N ALA A 262 -27.85 -29.90 -24.38
CA ALA A 262 -26.80 -29.72 -25.39
C ALA A 262 -27.26 -29.84 -26.86
N GLY A 263 -26.51 -29.22 -27.77
CA GLY A 263 -26.48 -29.60 -29.19
C GLY A 263 -25.96 -28.54 -30.16
N GLY A 264 -24.78 -28.77 -30.78
CA GLY A 264 -24.40 -28.15 -32.07
C GLY A 264 -23.13 -27.28 -32.11
N LEU A 265 -22.00 -27.89 -32.46
CA LEU A 265 -20.89 -27.28 -33.24
C LEU A 265 -21.07 -27.71 -34.72
N PRO A 266 -20.45 -27.07 -35.75
CA PRO A 266 -19.13 -26.41 -35.70
C PRO A 266 -18.92 -25.09 -36.49
N ILE A 267 -17.85 -24.39 -36.08
CA ILE A 267 -16.83 -23.65 -36.87
C ILE A 267 -17.15 -23.31 -38.34
N THR A 268 -17.28 -22.02 -38.67
CA THR A 268 -16.48 -21.26 -39.67
C THR A 268 -16.88 -19.78 -39.66
N ALA A 269 -16.10 -18.90 -40.31
CA ALA A 269 -16.30 -17.44 -40.30
C ALA A 269 -16.46 -16.86 -41.72
N ASP A 270 -17.24 -15.78 -41.85
CA ASP A 270 -16.95 -14.67 -42.78
C ASP A 270 -17.70 -13.37 -42.40
N PHE A 271 -17.32 -12.25 -43.01
CA PHE A 271 -17.91 -10.91 -42.83
C PHE A 271 -19.17 -10.69 -43.70
N GLY A 272 -20.15 -9.95 -43.18
CA GLY A 272 -21.32 -9.55 -43.99
C GLY A 272 -22.34 -8.67 -43.27
N GLY A 273 -22.15 -7.35 -43.29
CA GLY A 273 -23.07 -6.41 -42.64
C GLY A 273 -24.40 -6.19 -43.38
N LYS A 274 -25.46 -5.79 -42.65
CA LYS A 274 -26.70 -5.26 -43.23
C LYS A 274 -27.40 -4.29 -42.27
N ASN A 275 -27.81 -3.13 -42.80
CA ASN A 275 -28.41 -2.04 -42.03
C ASN A 275 -29.80 -2.41 -41.49
N GLN A 276 -30.00 -2.34 -40.18
CA GLN A 276 -31.33 -2.37 -39.57
C GLN A 276 -31.93 -0.95 -39.64
N ARG A 277 -33.02 -0.77 -40.40
CA ARG A 277 -33.71 0.53 -40.49
C ARG A 277 -34.32 0.90 -39.13
N MET A 278 -33.94 2.07 -38.60
CA MET A 278 -34.59 2.66 -37.43
C MET A 278 -36.09 2.84 -37.65
N ASN A 279 -36.87 2.59 -36.60
CA ASN A 279 -38.32 2.78 -36.63
C ASN A 279 -38.66 4.27 -36.78
N ILE A 280 -39.60 4.60 -37.68
CA ILE A 280 -40.05 5.97 -37.95
C ILE A 280 -40.50 6.67 -36.66
N LYS A 281 -41.12 5.95 -35.72
CA LYS A 281 -41.51 6.51 -34.41
C LYS A 281 -40.31 7.05 -33.62
N THR A 282 -39.18 6.36 -33.64
CA THR A 282 -37.95 6.77 -32.94
C THR A 282 -37.35 8.02 -33.59
N ILE A 283 -37.36 8.10 -34.93
CA ILE A 283 -36.88 9.27 -35.68
C ILE A 283 -37.74 10.51 -35.36
N MET A 284 -39.08 10.35 -35.30
CA MET A 284 -39.99 11.44 -34.93
C MET A 284 -39.78 11.94 -33.50
N ILE A 285 -39.49 11.05 -32.54
CA ILE A 285 -39.19 11.44 -31.15
C ILE A 285 -37.89 12.25 -31.08
N ILE A 286 -36.83 11.81 -31.76
CA ILE A 286 -35.53 12.51 -31.80
C ILE A 286 -35.65 13.87 -32.49
N ALA A 287 -36.41 13.95 -33.59
CA ALA A 287 -36.67 15.23 -34.27
C ALA A 287 -37.47 16.21 -33.39
N LEU A 288 -38.46 15.72 -32.64
CA LEU A 288 -39.28 16.54 -31.75
C LEU A 288 -38.48 17.07 -30.55
N SER A 289 -37.65 16.23 -29.90
CA SER A 289 -36.81 16.67 -28.79
C SER A 289 -35.74 17.67 -29.22
N ALA A 290 -35.11 17.45 -30.38
CA ALA A 290 -34.15 18.40 -30.97
C ALA A 290 -34.82 19.75 -31.32
N PHE A 291 -36.05 19.73 -31.84
CA PHE A 291 -36.79 20.97 -32.13
C PHE A 291 -37.15 21.76 -30.86
N VAL A 292 -37.59 21.08 -29.80
CA VAL A 292 -37.85 21.74 -28.50
C VAL A 292 -36.57 22.35 -27.93
N LEU A 293 -35.45 21.62 -27.98
CA LEU A 293 -34.15 22.13 -27.50
C LEU A 293 -33.71 23.38 -28.28
N LEU A 294 -33.88 23.37 -29.61
CA LEU A 294 -33.57 24.51 -30.48
C LEU A 294 -34.40 25.75 -30.12
N VAL A 295 -35.70 25.59 -29.87
CA VAL A 295 -36.60 26.70 -29.47
C VAL A 295 -36.19 27.28 -28.10
N VAL A 296 -35.81 26.43 -27.14
CA VAL A 296 -35.31 26.88 -25.82
C VAL A 296 -33.99 27.65 -25.96
N LEU A 297 -33.05 27.15 -26.77
CA LEU A 297 -31.77 27.82 -27.03
C LEU A 297 -31.95 29.18 -27.73
N LEU A 298 -32.83 29.27 -28.73
CA LEU A 298 -33.15 30.54 -29.40
C LEU A 298 -33.83 31.53 -28.44
N GLY A 299 -34.69 31.06 -27.54
CA GLY A 299 -35.28 31.87 -26.48
C GLY A 299 -34.24 32.43 -25.51
N ALA A 300 -33.31 31.59 -25.04
CA ALA A 300 -32.21 32.01 -24.17
C ALA A 300 -31.28 33.03 -24.84
N ILE A 301 -30.92 32.81 -26.12
CA ILE A 301 -30.13 33.75 -26.92
C ILE A 301 -30.87 35.09 -27.08
N TRP A 302 -32.18 35.08 -27.34
CA TRP A 302 -32.97 36.31 -27.46
C TRP A 302 -33.00 37.10 -26.14
N VAL A 303 -33.20 36.44 -25.00
CA VAL A 303 -33.13 37.07 -23.67
C VAL A 303 -31.74 37.68 -23.43
N PHE A 304 -30.66 36.95 -23.73
CA PHE A 304 -29.28 37.43 -23.57
C PHE A 304 -28.97 38.65 -24.45
N VAL A 305 -29.45 38.66 -25.70
CA VAL A 305 -29.30 39.81 -26.62
C VAL A 305 -30.10 41.03 -26.16
N GLN A 306 -31.31 40.85 -25.63
CA GLN A 306 -32.09 41.95 -25.05
C GLN A 306 -31.42 42.50 -23.78
N TRP A 307 -30.89 41.63 -22.92
CA TRP A 307 -30.21 42.05 -21.69
C TRP A 307 -28.95 42.89 -21.99
N ARG A 308 -28.18 42.50 -23.02
CA ARG A 308 -27.05 43.31 -23.53
C ARG A 308 -27.46 44.66 -24.15
N ARG A 309 -28.71 44.83 -24.61
CA ARG A 309 -29.19 46.08 -25.23
C ARG A 309 -29.61 47.18 -24.24
N PHE A 310 -29.83 46.85 -22.96
CA PHE A 310 -30.19 47.84 -21.91
C PHE A 310 -29.01 48.27 -21.01
N GLY A 311 -27.79 47.82 -21.29
CA GLY A 311 -26.63 47.94 -20.39
C GLY A 311 -25.71 49.15 -20.54
N ARG A 312 -26.15 50.31 -21.06
CA ARG A 312 -25.35 51.56 -21.11
C ARG A 312 -26.18 52.86 -21.10
N PRO A 313 -25.79 53.84 -20.26
CA PRO A 313 -25.86 55.27 -20.59
C PRO A 313 -24.45 55.91 -20.71
N SER A 314 -24.39 57.15 -21.21
CA SER A 314 -23.14 57.88 -21.54
C SER A 314 -22.70 58.91 -20.50
N SER A 315 -21.51 59.50 -20.73
CA SER A 315 -20.74 60.32 -19.78
C SER A 315 -21.02 61.83 -19.76
N ALA A 316 -20.56 62.46 -18.67
CA ALA A 316 -19.90 63.78 -18.57
C ALA A 316 -20.69 65.11 -18.65
N VAL A 317 -20.65 65.86 -17.54
CA VAL A 317 -20.56 67.35 -17.46
C VAL A 317 -19.68 67.73 -16.24
N GLY A 318 -18.90 68.81 -16.32
CA GLY A 318 -18.24 69.53 -15.20
C GLY A 318 -18.50 71.06 -15.32
N PRO A 319 -17.84 71.99 -14.59
CA PRO A 319 -16.50 71.87 -13.95
C PRO A 319 -16.32 72.62 -12.58
N ALA A 320 -15.06 72.68 -12.09
CA ALA A 320 -14.37 73.72 -11.26
C ALA A 320 -15.06 74.35 -10.01
N PHE A 321 -14.36 74.56 -8.87
CA PHE A 321 -13.24 75.52 -8.71
C PHE A 321 -12.30 75.22 -7.50
N THR A 322 -11.30 76.10 -7.30
CA THR A 322 -10.22 76.16 -6.26
C THR A 322 -10.72 76.21 -4.79
N SER A 323 -9.95 76.15 -3.69
CA SER A 323 -8.52 76.48 -3.36
C SER A 323 -8.12 75.81 -2.00
N SER A 324 -7.08 76.23 -1.25
CA SER A 324 -5.61 76.07 -1.44
C SER A 324 -4.83 76.38 -0.12
N ILE A 325 -3.55 75.95 0.02
CA ILE A 325 -2.51 76.50 0.96
C ILE A 325 -2.75 76.14 2.47
N HIS A 326 -1.78 75.77 3.35
CA HIS A 326 -0.41 76.30 3.57
C HIS A 326 0.58 75.36 4.34
N LYS A 327 1.89 75.52 4.06
CA LYS A 327 3.08 75.41 4.97
C LYS A 327 3.61 74.02 5.44
N ARG A 328 4.76 74.07 6.16
CA ARG A 328 5.82 73.02 6.24
C ARG A 328 6.30 72.72 7.68
N SER A 329 6.87 71.51 7.81
CA SER A 329 8.09 71.10 8.56
C SER A 329 8.12 70.96 10.10
N ALA A 330 8.79 69.86 10.48
CA ALA A 330 9.48 69.54 11.75
C ALA A 330 8.64 69.08 12.96
N GLY A 331 8.97 67.89 13.46
CA GLY A 331 8.42 67.28 14.68
C GLY A 331 8.71 65.78 14.72
N MET A 332 9.55 65.33 15.65
CA MET A 332 9.85 63.91 15.88
C MET A 332 8.81 63.34 16.87
N GLY A 333 8.22 62.17 16.61
CA GLY A 333 7.30 61.56 17.59
C GLY A 333 6.55 60.33 17.09
N SER A 334 6.60 59.27 17.91
CA SER A 334 5.78 58.05 17.78
C SER A 334 4.27 58.34 17.81
N ILE A 335 3.50 57.60 17.02
CA ILE A 335 2.24 56.93 17.44
C ILE A 335 1.78 55.95 16.34
N LEU A 336 1.30 54.76 16.73
CA LEU A 336 0.55 53.88 15.82
C LEU A 336 -0.78 54.56 15.46
N SER A 337 -1.01 54.84 14.18
CA SER A 337 -2.34 55.26 13.69
C SER A 337 -2.96 54.14 12.88
N SER A 338 -4.03 53.55 13.43
CA SER A 338 -4.70 52.37 12.89
C SER A 338 -5.54 52.70 11.65
N SER A 339 -5.11 52.25 10.47
CA SER A 339 -6.03 51.93 9.38
C SER A 339 -6.71 50.58 9.67
N ILE A 340 -7.98 50.43 9.27
CA ILE A 340 -8.81 49.28 9.65
C ILE A 340 -8.40 48.04 8.83
N ALA A 341 -7.41 47.30 9.33
CA ALA A 341 -7.15 45.93 8.92
C ALA A 341 -8.36 45.04 9.27
N SER A 342 -8.69 44.09 8.40
CA SER A 342 -9.75 43.11 8.71
C SER A 342 -9.28 42.16 9.80
N SER A 343 -10.19 41.61 10.60
CA SER A 343 -9.86 40.73 11.73
C SER A 343 -9.02 39.50 11.31
N THR A 344 -9.25 38.99 10.11
CA THR A 344 -8.48 37.87 9.51
C THR A 344 -7.04 38.23 9.14
N SER A 345 -6.73 39.51 8.82
CA SER A 345 -5.33 39.92 8.60
C SER A 345 -4.53 39.97 9.92
N VAL A 346 -5.17 40.30 11.04
CA VAL A 346 -4.50 40.37 12.35
C VAL A 346 -4.17 38.97 12.88
N SER A 347 -5.08 37.99 12.72
CA SER A 347 -4.79 36.60 13.12
C SER A 347 -3.66 35.96 12.31
N LEU A 348 -3.59 36.23 11.00
CA LEU A 348 -2.52 35.71 10.13
C LEU A 348 -1.13 36.23 10.52
N MET A 349 -1.00 37.53 10.87
CA MET A 349 0.28 38.08 11.30
C MET A 349 0.77 37.49 12.63
N SER A 350 -0.13 37.00 13.49
CA SER A 350 0.24 36.31 14.73
C SER A 350 0.93 34.96 14.50
N THR A 351 0.68 34.31 13.36
CA THR A 351 1.31 33.01 13.01
C THR A 351 2.63 33.20 12.26
N MET A 352 2.77 34.28 11.48
CA MET A 352 3.91 34.50 10.57
C MET A 352 5.02 35.42 11.11
N ALA A 353 4.98 35.78 12.39
CA ALA A 353 5.76 36.88 12.97
C ALA A 353 7.29 36.74 12.86
N THR A 354 7.83 35.51 12.76
CA THR A 354 9.26 35.25 12.58
C THR A 354 9.70 35.26 11.12
N SER A 355 8.94 34.61 10.22
CA SER A 355 9.34 34.41 8.82
C SER A 355 9.20 35.67 7.95
N ILE A 356 8.27 36.58 8.27
CA ILE A 356 8.09 37.84 7.52
C ILE A 356 9.27 38.81 7.73
N LEU A 357 10.02 38.69 8.84
CA LEU A 357 11.11 39.62 9.17
C LEU A 357 12.31 39.58 8.22
N SER A 358 12.48 38.52 7.41
CA SER A 358 13.57 38.41 6.43
C SER A 358 13.19 38.83 5.00
N VAL A 359 11.90 39.00 4.70
CA VAL A 359 11.39 39.15 3.32
C VAL A 359 10.85 40.56 3.05
N LYS A 360 11.31 41.21 1.98
CA LYS A 360 10.89 42.58 1.63
C LYS A 360 9.38 42.63 1.38
N THR A 361 8.66 43.44 2.15
CA THR A 361 7.25 43.72 1.91
C THR A 361 7.10 44.91 0.97
N PHE A 362 6.26 44.76 -0.07
CA PHE A 362 5.93 45.77 -1.05
C PHE A 362 4.48 46.25 -0.89
N PRO A 363 4.20 47.56 -0.96
CA PRO A 363 2.83 48.08 -1.01
C PRO A 363 2.17 47.76 -2.37
N LEU A 364 0.85 47.58 -2.37
CA LEU A 364 0.09 47.21 -3.56
C LEU A 364 0.22 48.25 -4.67
N ALA A 365 0.27 49.53 -4.32
CA ALA A 365 0.44 50.63 -5.28
C ALA A 365 1.77 50.56 -6.06
N GLU A 366 2.85 50.03 -5.47
CA GLU A 366 4.13 49.83 -6.17
C GLU A 366 4.02 48.67 -7.17
N LEU A 367 3.38 47.56 -6.78
CA LEU A 367 3.15 46.42 -7.68
C LEU A 367 2.13 46.74 -8.78
N GLU A 368 1.09 47.52 -8.49
CA GLU A 368 0.18 48.06 -9.52
C GLU A 368 0.94 48.95 -10.51
N LYS A 369 1.82 49.84 -10.05
CA LYS A 369 2.65 50.67 -10.93
C LYS A 369 3.57 49.80 -11.79
N ALA A 370 4.26 48.84 -11.19
CA ALA A 370 5.20 47.95 -11.88
C ALA A 370 4.55 47.04 -12.94
N THR A 371 3.34 46.55 -12.67
CA THR A 371 2.57 45.64 -13.55
C THR A 371 1.59 46.36 -14.49
N ASN A 372 1.60 47.69 -14.52
CA ASN A 372 0.61 48.52 -15.23
C ASN A 372 -0.85 48.13 -14.88
N LYS A 373 -1.15 48.13 -13.57
CA LYS A 373 -2.42 47.74 -12.93
C LYS A 373 -2.83 46.30 -13.25
N PHE A 374 -1.88 45.37 -13.13
CA PHE A 374 -2.07 43.95 -13.44
C PHE A 374 -2.65 43.74 -14.85
N SER A 375 -2.11 44.46 -15.84
CA SER A 375 -2.61 44.41 -17.22
C SER A 375 -2.47 43.01 -17.80
N SER A 376 -3.51 42.55 -18.51
CA SER A 376 -3.49 41.27 -19.25
C SER A 376 -2.36 41.21 -20.30
N GLN A 377 -1.89 42.36 -20.79
CA GLN A 377 -0.73 42.47 -21.70
C GLN A 377 0.62 42.15 -21.03
N ARG A 378 0.65 42.00 -19.70
CA ARG A 378 1.85 41.66 -18.91
C ARG A 378 1.75 40.28 -18.26
N VAL A 379 0.73 39.47 -18.55
CA VAL A 379 0.63 38.10 -18.03
C VAL A 379 1.74 37.23 -18.62
N LEU A 380 2.51 36.59 -17.75
CA LEU A 380 3.53 35.59 -18.06
C LEU A 380 2.96 34.16 -17.97
N GLY A 381 1.95 33.95 -17.13
CA GLY A 381 1.28 32.66 -16.96
C GLY A 381 0.03 32.75 -16.08
N GLU A 382 -0.85 31.77 -16.21
CA GLU A 382 -2.08 31.63 -15.44
C GLU A 382 -2.31 30.14 -15.13
N GLY A 383 -2.69 29.82 -13.90
CA GLY A 383 -2.92 28.45 -13.43
C GLY A 383 -3.74 28.40 -12.14
N GLY A 384 -3.83 27.22 -11.53
CA GLY A 384 -4.64 27.01 -10.31
C GLY A 384 -4.24 27.91 -9.13
N PHE A 385 -2.96 28.30 -9.06
CA PHE A 385 -2.42 29.21 -8.04
C PHE A 385 -2.48 30.70 -8.44
N GLY A 386 -3.29 31.07 -9.44
CA GLY A 386 -3.50 32.46 -9.87
C GLY A 386 -2.70 32.88 -11.10
N ARG A 387 -2.38 34.18 -11.19
CA ARG A 387 -1.76 34.81 -12.38
C ARG A 387 -0.39 35.41 -12.06
N VAL A 388 0.58 35.18 -12.95
CA VAL A 388 1.92 35.77 -12.88
C VAL A 388 2.03 36.92 -13.88
N TYR A 389 2.48 38.09 -13.43
CA TYR A 389 2.65 39.30 -14.26
C TYR A 389 4.10 39.75 -14.32
N HIS A 390 4.54 40.25 -15.48
CA HIS A 390 5.81 40.96 -15.64
C HIS A 390 5.74 42.35 -15.02
N GLY A 391 6.51 42.58 -13.95
CA GLY A 391 6.69 43.87 -13.31
C GLY A 391 8.02 44.53 -13.69
N ILE A 392 8.05 45.86 -13.73
CA ILE A 392 9.31 46.65 -13.73
C ILE A 392 9.25 47.58 -12.52
N MET A 393 10.16 47.40 -11.57
CA MET A 393 10.22 48.15 -10.31
C MET A 393 10.80 49.56 -10.54
N GLU A 394 10.69 50.45 -9.53
CA GLU A 394 11.13 51.85 -9.69
C GLU A 394 12.64 52.02 -9.88
N ASP A 395 13.44 51.05 -9.44
CA ASP A 395 14.89 50.96 -9.66
C ASP A 395 15.26 50.34 -11.02
N GLY A 396 14.27 49.94 -11.83
CA GLY A 396 14.45 49.27 -13.13
C GLY A 396 14.53 47.75 -13.06
N THR A 397 14.45 47.13 -11.88
CA THR A 397 14.48 45.67 -11.74
C THR A 397 13.25 45.03 -12.38
N GLU A 398 13.45 44.07 -13.28
CA GLU A 398 12.37 43.22 -13.78
C GLU A 398 12.04 42.10 -12.78
N VAL A 399 10.75 41.86 -12.56
CA VAL A 399 10.25 40.89 -11.58
C VAL A 399 9.06 40.10 -12.13
N ALA A 400 8.85 38.89 -11.61
CA ALA A 400 7.62 38.13 -11.81
C ALA A 400 6.72 38.29 -10.57
N VAL A 401 5.50 38.80 -10.75
CA VAL A 401 4.53 39.05 -9.67
C VAL A 401 3.39 38.04 -9.77
N LYS A 402 3.42 36.98 -8.95
CA LYS A 402 2.33 35.99 -8.81
C LYS A 402 1.26 36.57 -7.88
N VAL A 403 0.06 36.82 -8.40
CA VAL A 403 -1.12 37.29 -7.65
C VAL A 403 -2.07 36.11 -7.47
N LEU A 404 -2.32 35.75 -6.21
CA LEU A 404 -3.13 34.57 -5.87
C LEU A 404 -4.62 34.90 -5.96
N THR A 405 -5.38 34.09 -6.69
CA THR A 405 -6.82 34.28 -6.91
C THR A 405 -7.65 33.81 -5.71
N ARG A 406 -8.24 34.76 -5.00
CA ARG A 406 -9.20 34.50 -3.90
C ARG A 406 -10.64 34.43 -4.43
N ASP A 407 -10.99 33.32 -5.08
CA ASP A 407 -12.39 33.01 -5.32
C ASP A 407 -13.08 32.71 -3.98
N ASN A 408 -14.22 33.34 -3.73
CA ASN A 408 -14.79 33.50 -2.38
C ASN A 408 -15.31 32.21 -1.71
N LEU A 409 -15.09 31.04 -2.31
CA LEU A 409 -15.38 29.72 -1.70
C LEU A 409 -14.13 29.05 -1.10
N ASN A 410 -12.92 29.30 -1.63
CA ASN A 410 -11.75 28.47 -1.35
C ASN A 410 -10.80 29.10 -0.32
N GLN A 411 -10.57 28.39 0.79
CA GLN A 411 -9.61 28.80 1.84
C GLN A 411 -8.14 28.45 1.49
N ASN A 412 -7.90 27.77 0.36
CA ASN A 412 -6.59 27.22 0.01
C ASN A 412 -5.53 28.27 -0.30
N GLY A 413 -5.89 29.35 -1.02
CA GLY A 413 -4.93 30.36 -1.48
C GLY A 413 -4.17 31.10 -0.38
N ASP A 414 -4.75 31.24 0.83
CA ASP A 414 -4.00 31.76 1.99
C ASP A 414 -2.99 30.73 2.52
N ARG A 415 -3.28 29.42 2.45
CA ARG A 415 -2.35 28.36 2.87
C ARG A 415 -1.18 28.21 1.90
N GLU A 416 -1.47 28.28 0.60
CA GLU A 416 -0.48 28.25 -0.48
C GLU A 416 0.47 29.46 -0.37
N PHE A 417 -0.08 30.65 -0.09
CA PHE A 417 0.72 31.84 0.24
C PHE A 417 1.65 31.61 1.44
N ILE A 418 1.12 31.12 2.56
CA ILE A 418 1.90 30.92 3.79
C ILE A 418 3.05 29.92 3.55
N ALA A 419 2.75 28.77 2.93
CA ALA A 419 3.74 27.75 2.64
C ALA A 419 4.85 28.27 1.70
N GLU A 420 4.49 28.96 0.62
CA GLU A 420 5.46 29.47 -0.34
C GLU A 420 6.35 30.59 0.22
N VAL A 421 5.77 31.51 1.03
CA VAL A 421 6.56 32.51 1.79
C VAL A 421 7.47 31.82 2.80
N GLU A 422 6.95 30.86 3.57
CA GLU A 422 7.71 30.21 4.62
C GLU A 422 8.91 29.44 4.05
N MET A 423 8.70 28.60 3.04
CA MET A 423 9.78 27.85 2.40
C MET A 423 10.81 28.80 1.74
N LEU A 424 10.37 29.71 0.87
CA LEU A 424 11.30 30.56 0.10
C LEU A 424 11.90 31.72 0.91
N SER A 425 11.44 31.99 2.13
CA SER A 425 12.14 32.88 3.07
C SER A 425 13.44 32.27 3.61
N ARG A 426 13.59 30.94 3.52
CA ARG A 426 14.72 30.16 4.06
C ARG A 426 15.57 29.53 2.96
N LEU A 427 14.95 29.00 1.90
CA LEU A 427 15.61 28.28 0.81
C LEU A 427 16.39 29.21 -0.15
N HIS A 428 17.68 28.91 -0.36
CA HIS A 428 18.59 29.71 -1.18
C HIS A 428 19.56 28.82 -1.98
N HIS A 429 19.21 28.50 -3.23
CA HIS A 429 20.07 27.73 -4.13
C HIS A 429 19.90 28.15 -5.60
N ARG A 430 20.96 28.06 -6.42
CA ARG A 430 20.99 28.57 -7.81
C ARG A 430 19.90 27.96 -8.70
N ASN A 431 19.54 26.69 -8.47
CA ASN A 431 18.55 25.95 -9.24
C ASN A 431 17.13 26.04 -8.64
N LEU A 432 16.89 27.01 -7.77
CA LEU A 432 15.55 27.43 -7.33
C LEU A 432 15.27 28.85 -7.85
N VAL A 433 13.99 29.22 -7.94
CA VAL A 433 13.56 30.61 -8.15
C VAL A 433 13.61 31.38 -6.83
N LYS A 434 14.28 32.53 -6.84
CA LYS A 434 14.43 33.42 -5.69
C LYS A 434 13.18 34.28 -5.47
N LEU A 435 12.61 34.20 -4.26
CA LEU A 435 11.65 35.18 -3.76
C LEU A 435 12.40 36.50 -3.44
N ILE A 436 11.94 37.60 -4.02
CA ILE A 436 12.43 38.97 -3.79
C ILE A 436 11.59 39.65 -2.70
N GLY A 437 10.28 39.39 -2.66
CA GLY A 437 9.39 39.99 -1.67
C GLY A 437 7.93 39.57 -1.79
N ILE A 438 7.09 40.19 -0.95
CA ILE A 438 5.68 39.83 -0.77
C ILE A 438 4.79 41.08 -0.70
N CYS A 439 3.49 40.93 -0.97
CA CYS A 439 2.48 41.96 -0.69
C CYS A 439 1.30 41.35 0.07
N ILE A 440 0.95 41.95 1.20
CA ILE A 440 -0.13 41.55 2.10
C ILE A 440 -1.02 42.78 2.39
N GLU A 441 -1.60 43.35 1.34
CA GLU A 441 -2.45 44.55 1.47
C GLU A 441 -3.93 44.24 1.20
N GLY A 442 -4.79 44.56 2.17
CA GLY A 442 -6.21 44.23 2.12
C GLY A 442 -6.45 42.74 1.89
N ARG A 443 -7.21 42.41 0.83
CA ARG A 443 -7.48 41.03 0.40
C ARG A 443 -6.45 40.48 -0.59
N THR A 444 -5.58 41.32 -1.15
CA THR A 444 -4.60 40.89 -2.16
C THR A 444 -3.44 40.14 -1.50
N ARG A 445 -3.00 39.04 -2.11
CA ARG A 445 -1.80 38.29 -1.73
C ARG A 445 -0.96 38.12 -2.98
N SER A 446 0.25 38.67 -2.94
CA SER A 446 1.17 38.61 -4.09
C SER A 446 2.57 38.23 -3.65
N LEU A 447 3.25 37.46 -4.51
CA LEU A 447 4.61 36.98 -4.35
C LEU A 447 5.44 37.54 -5.50
N VAL A 448 6.61 38.11 -5.18
CA VAL A 448 7.48 38.82 -6.13
C VAL A 448 8.78 38.06 -6.25
N TYR A 449 9.09 37.58 -7.44
CA TYR A 449 10.27 36.75 -7.74
C TYR A 449 11.20 37.43 -8.75
N GLU A 450 12.41 36.89 -8.88
CA GLU A 450 13.27 37.17 -10.04
C GLU A 450 12.57 36.77 -11.36
N ILE A 451 12.86 37.49 -12.45
CA ILE A 451 12.32 37.16 -13.77
C ILE A 451 13.15 36.03 -14.41
N VAL A 452 12.49 34.93 -14.76
CA VAL A 452 13.11 33.80 -15.47
C VAL A 452 12.55 33.78 -16.90
N ARG A 453 13.36 34.22 -17.87
CA ARG A 453 12.86 34.71 -19.17
C ARG A 453 12.65 33.65 -20.26
N ASN A 454 13.23 32.45 -20.16
CA ASN A 454 13.21 31.45 -21.25
C ASN A 454 12.11 30.39 -21.07
N GLY A 455 10.97 30.79 -20.49
CA GLY A 455 9.80 29.91 -20.28
C GLY A 455 10.04 28.75 -19.30
N SER A 456 9.23 27.70 -19.44
CA SER A 456 9.32 26.44 -18.69
C SER A 456 9.75 25.28 -19.59
N VAL A 457 10.24 24.19 -19.00
CA VAL A 457 10.57 22.94 -19.73
C VAL A 457 9.35 22.43 -20.50
N GLU A 458 8.17 22.51 -19.91
CA GLU A 458 6.90 22.17 -20.58
C GLU A 458 6.63 23.04 -21.83
N SER A 459 6.91 24.34 -21.78
CA SER A 459 6.71 25.22 -22.95
C SER A 459 7.64 24.87 -24.12
N HIS A 460 8.89 24.48 -23.83
CA HIS A 460 9.86 24.04 -24.84
C HIS A 460 9.58 22.63 -25.38
N LEU A 461 9.00 21.73 -24.58
CA LEU A 461 8.64 20.36 -25.03
C LEU A 461 7.27 20.28 -25.71
N HIS A 462 6.30 21.07 -25.27
CA HIS A 462 4.87 20.91 -25.59
C HIS A 462 4.11 22.21 -25.89
N GLY A 463 4.65 23.37 -25.50
CA GLY A 463 4.00 24.68 -25.62
C GLY A 463 4.49 25.52 -26.79
N VAL A 464 4.50 26.84 -26.59
CA VAL A 464 4.80 27.83 -27.65
C VAL A 464 6.31 27.96 -27.94
N ASP A 465 7.16 27.80 -26.92
CA ASP A 465 8.61 28.01 -27.08
C ASP A 465 9.27 26.93 -27.93
N LYS A 466 8.64 25.75 -28.06
CA LYS A 466 8.98 24.69 -29.00
C LYS A 466 9.17 25.18 -30.45
N VAL A 467 8.47 26.26 -30.84
CA VAL A 467 8.56 26.86 -32.19
C VAL A 467 9.88 27.63 -32.39
N ASN A 468 10.50 28.12 -31.31
CA ASN A 468 11.80 28.81 -31.37
C ASN A 468 12.96 27.82 -31.58
N GLY A 469 12.76 26.54 -31.26
CA GLY A 469 13.67 25.43 -31.50
C GLY A 469 13.45 24.30 -30.50
N PRO A 470 13.59 23.02 -30.90
CA PRO A 470 13.55 21.92 -29.93
C PRO A 470 14.80 21.96 -29.05
N LEU A 471 14.63 21.71 -27.73
CA LEU A 471 15.77 21.47 -26.84
C LEU A 471 16.65 20.34 -27.42
N ASP A 472 17.94 20.59 -27.56
CA ASP A 472 18.92 19.56 -27.93
C ASP A 472 19.25 18.66 -26.72
N TRP A 473 20.13 17.68 -26.94
CA TRP A 473 20.52 16.73 -25.90
C TRP A 473 21.36 17.34 -24.77
N GLU A 474 22.20 18.34 -25.06
CA GLU A 474 23.03 19.01 -24.06
C GLU A 474 22.17 19.89 -23.15
N ALA A 475 21.24 20.66 -23.74
CA ALA A 475 20.24 21.42 -23.01
C ALA A 475 19.36 20.51 -22.13
N ARG A 476 18.82 19.40 -22.67
CA ARG A 476 18.04 18.42 -21.89
C ARG A 476 18.83 17.87 -20.70
N MET A 477 20.11 17.53 -20.90
CA MET A 477 20.94 16.96 -19.84
C MET A 477 21.37 18.00 -18.79
N LYS A 478 21.61 19.26 -19.22
CA LYS A 478 21.83 20.40 -18.31
C LYS A 478 20.59 20.68 -17.45
N ILE A 479 19.40 20.62 -18.06
CA ILE A 479 18.12 20.78 -17.39
C ILE A 479 17.90 19.65 -16.38
N ALA A 480 18.08 18.39 -16.77
CA ALA A 480 17.97 17.23 -15.87
C ALA A 480 18.90 17.37 -14.65
N LEU A 481 20.20 17.59 -14.89
CA LEU A 481 21.21 17.71 -13.83
C LEU A 481 20.97 18.93 -12.92
N GLY A 482 20.58 20.07 -13.47
CA GLY A 482 20.29 21.27 -12.67
C GLY A 482 19.01 21.13 -11.85
N ALA A 483 17.95 20.52 -12.41
CA ALA A 483 16.71 20.25 -11.70
C ALA A 483 16.90 19.22 -10.57
N ALA A 484 17.70 18.16 -10.81
CA ALA A 484 18.12 17.22 -9.78
C ALA A 484 18.88 17.90 -8.62
N ARG A 485 19.80 18.83 -8.93
CA ARG A 485 20.51 19.63 -7.91
C ARG A 485 19.55 20.55 -7.15
N GLY A 486 18.54 21.10 -7.82
CA GLY A 486 17.47 21.87 -7.18
C GLY A 486 16.71 21.04 -6.16
N LEU A 487 16.35 19.80 -6.52
CA LEU A 487 15.57 18.90 -5.68
C LEU A 487 16.40 18.26 -4.54
N ALA A 488 17.64 17.86 -4.80
CA ALA A 488 18.57 17.34 -3.80
C ALA A 488 18.79 18.36 -2.66
N TYR A 489 18.98 19.64 -3.01
CA TYR A 489 19.09 20.73 -2.03
C TYR A 489 17.86 20.82 -1.10
N LEU A 490 16.65 20.53 -1.60
CA LEU A 490 15.44 20.48 -0.77
C LEU A 490 15.36 19.23 0.12
N HIS A 491 15.91 18.10 -0.35
CA HIS A 491 15.81 16.81 0.35
C HIS A 491 16.95 16.57 1.35
N GLU A 492 18.09 17.23 1.18
CA GLU A 492 19.36 16.93 1.88
C GLU A 492 19.94 18.17 2.57
N ASP A 493 20.14 19.27 1.84
CA ASP A 493 20.89 20.44 2.32
C ASP A 493 20.03 21.48 3.07
N SER A 494 18.71 21.49 2.90
CA SER A 494 17.83 22.47 3.54
C SER A 494 17.46 22.08 4.96
N ASN A 495 17.40 23.08 5.85
CA ASN A 495 16.89 22.93 7.21
C ASN A 495 15.67 23.85 7.44
N PRO A 496 14.46 23.30 7.68
CA PRO A 496 14.12 21.87 7.61
C PRO A 496 14.20 21.33 6.17
N ARG A 497 14.21 19.99 6.03
CA ARG A 497 14.07 19.29 4.74
C ARG A 497 12.69 19.61 4.13
N VAL A 498 12.58 19.72 2.82
CA VAL A 498 11.36 20.15 2.11
C VAL A 498 10.96 19.18 1.00
N ILE A 499 9.70 18.76 0.99
CA ILE A 499 9.05 18.01 -0.10
C ILE A 499 8.31 19.03 -0.98
N HIS A 500 8.63 19.08 -2.27
CA HIS A 500 8.04 20.02 -3.23
C HIS A 500 6.60 19.65 -3.61
N ARG A 501 6.29 18.34 -3.68
CA ARG A 501 4.98 17.71 -3.86
C ARG A 501 4.28 17.94 -5.21
N ASP A 502 4.58 19.04 -5.90
CA ASP A 502 4.13 19.35 -7.27
C ASP A 502 5.31 19.64 -8.21
N PHE A 503 6.34 18.80 -8.15
CA PHE A 503 7.49 18.88 -9.05
C PHE A 503 7.10 18.39 -10.46
N LYS A 504 7.24 19.23 -11.49
CA LYS A 504 6.77 18.95 -12.86
C LYS A 504 7.45 19.84 -13.91
N ALA A 505 7.36 19.50 -15.20
CA ALA A 505 8.01 20.25 -16.28
C ALA A 505 7.51 21.71 -16.42
N SER A 506 6.27 22.00 -16.03
CA SER A 506 5.72 23.37 -15.96
C SER A 506 6.40 24.21 -14.87
N ASN A 507 6.81 23.57 -13.77
CA ASN A 507 7.38 24.21 -12.57
C ASN A 507 8.92 24.28 -12.60
N VAL A 508 9.57 23.81 -13.68
CA VAL A 508 10.99 24.03 -13.95
C VAL A 508 11.12 25.12 -15.01
N LEU A 509 11.47 26.33 -14.55
CA LEU A 509 11.70 27.50 -15.41
C LEU A 509 13.15 27.52 -15.92
N LEU A 510 13.39 28.22 -17.02
CA LEU A 510 14.69 28.22 -17.72
C LEU A 510 15.30 29.63 -17.83
N GLU A 511 16.59 29.74 -17.54
CA GLU A 511 17.39 30.90 -17.90
C GLU A 511 17.73 30.91 -19.39
N ALA A 512 18.27 32.04 -19.88
CA ALA A 512 18.66 32.22 -21.28
C ALA A 512 19.76 31.27 -21.75
N ASP A 513 20.50 30.65 -20.83
CA ASP A 513 21.53 29.64 -21.11
C ASP A 513 21.02 28.19 -20.87
N PHE A 514 19.71 28.00 -20.67
CA PHE A 514 19.06 26.74 -20.25
C PHE A 514 19.47 26.21 -18.87
N THR A 515 19.98 27.05 -17.97
CA THR A 515 20.07 26.70 -16.53
C THR A 515 18.65 26.62 -15.93
N PRO A 516 18.27 25.50 -15.29
CA PRO A 516 16.93 25.31 -14.73
C PRO A 516 16.79 25.92 -13.33
N LYS A 517 15.61 26.44 -13.04
CA LYS A 517 15.15 26.92 -11.73
C LYS A 517 13.81 26.32 -11.36
N VAL A 518 13.75 25.57 -10.27
CA VAL A 518 12.52 24.98 -9.71
C VAL A 518 11.68 26.07 -9.02
N SER A 519 10.37 26.03 -9.20
CA SER A 519 9.42 27.09 -8.83
C SER A 519 8.08 26.51 -8.34
N ASP A 520 7.22 27.38 -7.79
CA ASP A 520 5.85 27.07 -7.33
C ASP A 520 5.81 26.14 -6.10
N PHE A 521 6.18 26.71 -4.95
CA PHE A 521 6.25 26.03 -3.65
C PHE A 521 4.90 26.05 -2.89
N GLY A 522 3.80 26.44 -3.53
CA GLY A 522 2.48 26.59 -2.87
C GLY A 522 1.91 25.30 -2.25
N LEU A 523 2.33 24.12 -2.72
CA LEU A 523 1.95 22.81 -2.15
C LEU A 523 3.04 22.16 -1.27
N ALA A 524 4.22 22.79 -1.16
CA ALA A 524 5.37 22.23 -0.49
C ALA A 524 5.14 22.03 1.02
N ARG A 525 5.90 21.10 1.61
CA ARG A 525 5.85 20.79 3.05
C ARG A 525 7.21 20.47 3.61
N GLU A 526 7.40 20.79 4.88
CA GLU A 526 8.53 20.29 5.66
C GLU A 526 8.46 18.76 5.76
N ALA A 527 9.60 18.08 5.60
CA ALA A 527 9.72 16.64 5.78
C ALA A 527 10.07 16.33 7.24
N THR A 528 9.32 15.43 7.86
CA THR A 528 9.65 14.87 9.19
C THR A 528 11.04 14.22 9.20
N GLU A 529 11.71 14.21 10.35
CA GLU A 529 13.00 13.54 10.51
C GLU A 529 12.86 12.00 10.42
N GLY A 530 13.94 11.32 10.02
CA GLY A 530 13.93 9.89 9.73
C GLY A 530 13.22 9.52 8.42
N SER A 531 12.75 8.27 8.34
CA SER A 531 12.12 7.64 7.17
C SER A 531 10.58 7.56 7.27
N HIS A 532 9.97 8.32 8.18
CA HIS A 532 8.53 8.32 8.40
C HIS A 532 7.77 9.08 7.31
N HIS A 533 6.58 8.58 6.96
CA HIS A 533 5.69 9.21 6.00
C HIS A 533 4.84 10.31 6.64
N ILE A 534 4.47 11.31 5.86
CA ILE A 534 3.50 12.34 6.26
C ILE A 534 2.14 11.94 5.70
N SER A 535 1.27 11.38 6.53
CA SER A 535 -0.13 11.10 6.16
C SER A 535 -0.87 12.42 5.89
N THR A 536 -1.27 12.66 4.65
CA THR A 536 -1.89 13.92 4.22
C THR A 536 -2.80 13.73 3.01
N ARG A 537 -3.76 14.63 2.79
CA ARG A 537 -4.62 14.63 1.58
C ARG A 537 -3.73 14.61 0.33
N VAL A 538 -4.08 13.77 -0.63
CA VAL A 538 -3.40 13.71 -1.93
C VAL A 538 -3.55 15.05 -2.65
N MET A 539 -2.42 15.65 -3.04
CA MET A 539 -2.34 16.91 -3.80
C MET A 539 -1.11 16.85 -4.70
N GLY A 540 -1.20 17.46 -5.89
CA GLY A 540 -0.16 17.45 -6.92
C GLY A 540 -0.76 17.20 -8.31
N THR A 541 0.01 17.43 -9.37
CA THR A 541 -0.48 17.35 -10.76
C THR A 541 -0.60 15.89 -11.24
N PHE A 542 -1.77 15.52 -11.77
CA PHE A 542 -2.04 14.18 -12.29
C PHE A 542 -1.03 13.78 -13.38
N GLY A 543 -0.60 12.52 -13.38
CA GLY A 543 0.53 12.02 -14.18
C GLY A 543 1.87 12.07 -13.45
N TYR A 544 2.09 13.07 -12.58
CA TYR A 544 3.32 13.20 -11.78
C TYR A 544 3.21 12.58 -10.38
N VAL A 545 2.00 12.56 -9.77
CA VAL A 545 1.81 12.02 -8.42
C VAL A 545 2.24 10.54 -8.35
N ALA A 546 3.11 10.24 -7.39
CA ALA A 546 3.61 8.89 -7.14
C ALA A 546 2.48 7.92 -6.72
N PRO A 547 2.46 6.67 -7.22
CA PRO A 547 1.34 5.75 -7.03
C PRO A 547 1.13 5.40 -5.55
N GLU A 548 2.20 5.20 -4.77
CA GLU A 548 2.10 4.92 -3.34
C GLU A 548 1.49 6.08 -2.57
N TYR A 549 1.84 7.33 -2.91
CA TYR A 549 1.23 8.53 -2.32
C TYR A 549 -0.24 8.67 -2.73
N ALA A 550 -0.57 8.44 -4.01
CA ALA A 550 -1.94 8.48 -4.50
C ALA A 550 -2.85 7.43 -3.84
N MET A 551 -2.34 6.22 -3.58
CA MET A 551 -3.09 5.10 -3.00
C MET A 551 -3.27 5.20 -1.47
N THR A 552 -2.34 5.84 -0.75
CA THR A 552 -2.29 5.79 0.73
C THR A 552 -2.34 7.15 1.43
N GLY A 553 -2.15 8.25 0.71
CA GLY A 553 -1.96 9.58 1.30
C GLY A 553 -0.61 9.74 2.04
N HIS A 554 0.28 8.75 1.99
CA HIS A 554 1.60 8.81 2.61
C HIS A 554 2.60 9.58 1.74
N LEU A 555 2.79 10.86 2.06
CA LEU A 555 3.76 11.71 1.37
C LEU A 555 5.18 11.46 1.90
N LEU A 556 6.14 11.32 0.98
CA LEU A 556 7.55 11.07 1.26
C LEU A 556 8.44 11.92 0.33
N VAL A 557 9.71 12.15 0.70
CA VAL A 557 10.72 12.70 -0.24
C VAL A 557 10.84 11.86 -1.52
N LYS A 558 10.55 10.55 -1.45
CA LYS A 558 10.52 9.66 -2.62
C LYS A 558 9.39 9.97 -3.61
N SER A 559 8.30 10.61 -3.16
CA SER A 559 7.19 11.01 -4.05
C SER A 559 7.65 12.08 -5.06
N ASP A 560 8.50 13.02 -4.63
CA ASP A 560 9.15 13.98 -5.53
C ASP A 560 10.15 13.29 -6.50
N VAL A 561 10.85 12.26 -6.04
CA VAL A 561 11.81 11.51 -6.87
C VAL A 561 11.09 10.76 -8.00
N TYR A 562 9.88 10.25 -7.74
CA TYR A 562 9.01 9.72 -8.80
C TYR A 562 8.61 10.82 -9.80
N SER A 563 8.16 11.98 -9.32
CA SER A 563 7.79 13.12 -10.17
C SER A 563 8.96 13.62 -11.04
N TYR A 564 10.18 13.68 -10.48
CA TYR A 564 11.40 13.96 -11.24
C TYR A 564 11.70 12.86 -12.29
N GLY A 565 11.43 11.59 -11.97
CA GLY A 565 11.45 10.50 -12.93
C GLY A 565 10.49 10.70 -14.11
N VAL A 566 9.30 11.25 -13.89
CA VAL A 566 8.37 11.63 -14.97
C VAL A 566 8.97 12.74 -15.85
N VAL A 567 9.55 13.79 -15.24
CA VAL A 567 10.22 14.87 -15.97
C VAL A 567 11.40 14.36 -16.81
N LEU A 568 12.13 13.35 -16.34
CA LEU A 568 13.16 12.68 -17.14
C LEU A 568 12.59 11.95 -18.37
N LEU A 569 11.40 11.35 -18.27
CA LEU A 569 10.73 10.69 -19.40
C LEU A 569 10.16 11.71 -20.40
N GLU A 570 9.66 12.86 -19.94
CA GLU A 570 9.28 13.98 -20.82
C GLU A 570 10.51 14.51 -21.57
N LEU A 571 11.61 14.78 -20.86
CA LEU A 571 12.88 15.24 -21.44
C LEU A 571 13.47 14.22 -22.43
N LEU A 572 13.34 12.92 -22.19
CA LEU A 572 13.84 11.87 -23.08
C LEU A 572 12.95 11.67 -24.31
N SER A 573 11.62 11.58 -24.13
CA SER A 573 10.69 11.17 -25.18
C SER A 573 10.01 12.32 -25.93
N GLY A 574 9.92 13.51 -25.33
CA GLY A 574 9.11 14.62 -25.86
C GLY A 574 7.59 14.37 -25.83
N ARG A 575 7.12 13.28 -25.19
CA ARG A 575 5.69 13.01 -24.94
C ARG A 575 5.25 13.60 -23.60
N LYS A 576 3.96 13.91 -23.47
CA LYS A 576 3.35 14.43 -22.24
C LYS A 576 3.22 13.32 -21.18
N PRO A 577 3.13 13.65 -19.87
CA PRO A 577 2.89 12.70 -18.78
C PRO A 577 1.56 11.94 -18.93
N VAL A 578 0.54 12.63 -19.44
CA VAL A 578 -0.79 12.11 -19.74
C VAL A 578 -1.26 12.67 -21.08
N ASP A 579 -1.63 11.81 -22.02
CA ASP A 579 -2.23 12.21 -23.29
C ASP A 579 -3.34 11.22 -23.72
N MET A 580 -4.60 11.65 -23.55
CA MET A 580 -5.79 10.86 -23.87
C MET A 580 -6.04 10.71 -25.39
N SER A 581 -5.15 11.23 -26.26
CA SER A 581 -5.16 10.93 -27.70
C SER A 581 -4.41 9.65 -28.07
N HIS A 582 -3.73 9.03 -27.12
CA HIS A 582 -3.02 7.76 -27.31
C HIS A 582 -3.93 6.54 -27.09
N PRO A 583 -3.57 5.35 -27.63
CA PRO A 583 -4.36 4.14 -27.45
C PRO A 583 -4.46 3.71 -25.98
N PRO A 584 -5.52 2.97 -25.59
CA PRO A 584 -5.67 2.42 -24.25
C PRO A 584 -4.44 1.65 -23.76
N GLY A 585 -3.96 2.02 -22.57
CA GLY A 585 -2.72 1.51 -21.96
C GLY A 585 -1.46 2.33 -22.31
N GLN A 586 -1.55 3.36 -23.15
CA GLN A 586 -0.44 4.26 -23.51
C GLN A 586 -0.71 5.74 -23.21
N GLU A 587 -1.84 6.08 -22.59
CA GLU A 587 -2.19 7.45 -22.23
C GLU A 587 -1.28 8.00 -21.12
N ASN A 588 -0.80 7.12 -20.22
CA ASN A 588 0.16 7.49 -19.18
C ASN A 588 1.61 7.18 -19.61
N LEU A 589 2.47 8.19 -19.50
CA LEU A 589 3.88 8.13 -19.92
C LEU A 589 4.70 7.06 -19.19
N VAL A 590 4.47 6.87 -17.89
CA VAL A 590 5.18 5.89 -17.06
C VAL A 590 4.72 4.47 -17.41
N THR A 591 3.42 4.26 -17.64
CA THR A 591 2.88 2.98 -18.10
C THR A 591 3.45 2.59 -19.46
N TRP A 592 3.51 3.52 -20.42
CA TRP A 592 4.11 3.28 -21.73
C TRP A 592 5.63 3.05 -21.68
N ALA A 593 6.37 3.82 -20.86
CA ALA A 593 7.82 3.70 -20.79
C ALA A 593 8.30 2.45 -20.05
N ARG A 594 7.54 1.96 -19.06
CA ARG A 594 7.91 0.80 -18.21
C ARG A 594 8.38 -0.45 -18.98
N PRO A 595 7.69 -0.95 -20.04
CA PRO A 595 8.19 -2.07 -20.84
C PRO A 595 9.49 -1.74 -21.60
N LEU A 596 9.63 -0.52 -22.13
CA LEU A 596 10.80 -0.08 -22.90
C LEU A 596 12.05 0.09 -22.03
N LEU A 597 11.87 0.47 -20.76
CA LEU A 597 12.94 0.58 -19.76
C LEU A 597 13.36 -0.77 -19.16
N THR A 598 12.62 -1.85 -19.43
CA THR A 598 12.89 -3.20 -18.90
C THR A 598 13.31 -4.21 -19.96
N SER A 599 13.22 -3.89 -21.26
CA SER A 599 13.87 -4.66 -22.32
C SER A 599 15.39 -4.48 -22.30
N ARG A 600 16.13 -5.55 -22.63
CA ARG A 600 17.60 -5.53 -22.65
C ARG A 600 18.18 -4.91 -23.93
N GLU A 601 17.34 -4.74 -24.94
CA GLU A 601 17.56 -3.92 -26.12
C GLU A 601 16.86 -2.58 -25.85
N GLY A 602 17.67 -1.54 -25.63
CA GLY A 602 17.22 -0.18 -25.30
C GLY A 602 16.75 0.62 -26.51
N ASP A 603 16.14 -0.06 -27.48
CA ASP A 603 15.71 0.53 -28.73
C ASP A 603 14.40 1.30 -28.51
N LEU A 604 14.56 2.59 -28.16
CA LEU A 604 13.59 3.64 -28.51
C LEU A 604 13.57 3.80 -30.05
N ALA A 605 13.12 2.75 -30.75
CA ALA A 605 12.96 2.73 -32.18
C ALA A 605 11.96 3.84 -32.57
N PRO A 606 12.35 4.81 -33.42
CA PRO A 606 11.48 5.93 -33.75
C PRO A 606 10.29 5.44 -34.58
N SER A 607 9.07 5.71 -34.13
CA SER A 607 7.90 5.62 -34.98
C SER A 607 7.97 6.72 -36.06
N ASP A 608 7.48 6.39 -37.26
CA ASP A 608 7.74 7.16 -38.48
C ASP A 608 7.33 8.64 -38.38
N SER A 609 8.33 9.52 -38.29
CA SER A 609 8.19 10.93 -38.65
C SER A 609 9.50 11.46 -39.26
N SER A 610 9.41 12.02 -40.46
CA SER A 610 10.52 12.18 -41.40
C SER A 610 11.37 13.44 -41.17
N TRP A 611 11.92 13.62 -39.97
CA TRP A 611 12.65 14.84 -39.59
C TRP A 611 14.19 14.69 -39.52
N TRP A 612 14.71 13.46 -39.43
CA TRP A 612 16.14 13.20 -39.19
C TRP A 612 17.07 13.36 -40.41
N ASN A 613 16.52 13.46 -41.63
CA ASN A 613 17.29 13.42 -42.88
C ASN A 613 17.48 14.80 -43.53
N ALA A 614 18.20 15.70 -42.86
CA ALA A 614 18.58 17.01 -43.40
C ALA A 614 19.97 17.47 -42.94
N GLY A 615 21.04 16.89 -43.51
CA GLY A 615 22.37 17.53 -43.55
C GLY A 615 23.56 16.79 -42.94
N GLY A 616 24.15 15.85 -43.70
CA GLY A 616 25.61 15.65 -43.79
C GLY A 616 26.37 15.00 -42.61
N LEU A 617 27.23 14.03 -42.95
CA LEU A 617 28.27 13.40 -42.11
C LEU A 617 27.78 12.64 -40.86
N THR A 618 27.71 11.32 -40.97
CA THR A 618 27.46 10.40 -39.85
C THR A 618 28.74 10.12 -39.03
N PRO A 619 28.78 10.43 -37.73
CA PRO A 619 29.77 9.86 -36.82
C PRO A 619 29.25 8.51 -36.32
N ARG A 620 29.98 7.42 -36.58
CA ARG A 620 29.74 6.14 -35.87
C ARG A 620 30.13 6.33 -34.41
N LEU A 621 29.15 6.45 -33.51
CA LEU A 621 29.37 6.43 -32.07
C LEU A 621 29.78 5.03 -31.61
N ASN A 622 31.09 4.77 -31.60
CA ASN A 622 31.67 3.68 -30.82
C ASN A 622 31.40 3.96 -29.33
N TYR A 623 30.66 3.09 -28.64
CA TYR A 623 30.57 3.11 -27.18
C TYR A 623 31.90 2.66 -26.55
N GLY A 624 32.84 3.59 -26.48
CA GLY A 624 34.13 3.45 -25.83
C GLY A 624 34.53 4.76 -25.16
N GLN A 625 34.74 4.72 -23.84
CA GLN A 625 35.07 5.88 -23.00
C GLN A 625 34.02 7.02 -22.99
N ALA A 626 32.77 6.68 -22.69
CA ALA A 626 31.89 7.63 -22.00
C ALA A 626 32.29 7.68 -20.51
N SER A 627 32.43 8.88 -19.94
CA SER A 627 32.64 9.10 -18.51
C SER A 627 31.41 8.72 -17.70
N SER A 628 31.64 8.29 -16.45
CA SER A 628 30.68 8.22 -15.33
C SER A 628 29.25 8.71 -15.63
N PHE A 629 28.32 7.77 -15.81
CA PHE A 629 26.90 8.07 -15.63
C PHE A 629 26.69 8.63 -14.21
N ILE A 630 25.80 9.62 -14.09
CA ILE A 630 25.61 10.37 -12.84
C ILE A 630 24.97 9.47 -11.79
N THR A 631 25.78 8.94 -10.86
CA THR A 631 25.30 8.51 -9.56
C THR A 631 25.19 9.72 -8.64
N MET A 632 24.03 9.90 -8.01
CA MET A 632 23.90 10.73 -6.81
C MET A 632 24.51 9.95 -5.64
N ASP A 633 25.83 10.00 -5.53
CA ASP A 633 26.57 9.45 -4.40
C ASP A 633 26.18 10.25 -3.14
N TYR A 634 25.46 9.62 -2.21
CA TYR A 634 25.28 10.22 -0.88
C TYR A 634 26.44 9.72 -0.02
N SER A 635 27.18 10.64 0.59
CA SER A 635 28.32 10.34 1.44
C SER A 635 28.13 10.98 2.83
N SER A 636 27.12 10.52 3.56
CA SER A 636 26.80 10.92 4.93
C SER A 636 27.72 10.25 5.96
N GLY A 637 29.03 10.43 5.82
CA GLY A 637 30.01 10.09 6.84
C GLY A 637 30.14 11.22 7.88
N PRO A 638 29.95 10.95 9.19
CA PRO A 638 30.19 11.96 10.22
C PRO A 638 31.66 12.41 10.24
N LEU A 639 31.89 13.71 10.37
CA LEU A 639 33.22 14.32 10.36
C LEU A 639 33.49 15.02 11.71
N GLU A 640 33.54 14.22 12.78
CA GLU A 640 33.94 14.65 14.12
C GLU A 640 34.96 13.67 14.70
N ASP A 641 36.25 13.96 14.54
CA ASP A 641 37.30 13.48 15.44
C ASP A 641 38.56 14.38 15.31
N MET A 642 38.44 15.66 15.71
CA MET A 642 39.55 16.62 15.56
C MET A 642 39.69 17.67 16.68
N GLU A 643 39.55 17.28 17.95
CA GLU A 643 40.08 18.11 19.03
C GLU A 643 40.68 17.31 20.21
N ASN A 644 41.92 16.84 20.04
CA ASN A 644 42.83 16.54 21.14
C ASN A 644 44.31 16.54 20.68
N ARG A 645 45.07 17.60 21.02
CA ARG A 645 46.53 17.64 20.90
C ARG A 645 47.19 17.50 22.27
N PRO A 646 48.22 16.64 22.38
CA PRO A 646 49.41 16.99 23.15
C PRO A 646 50.54 17.54 22.25
N PHE A 647 51.64 17.95 22.88
CA PHE A 647 52.76 18.69 22.26
C PHE A 647 53.93 17.80 21.80
N SER A 648 54.85 18.44 21.06
CA SER A 648 56.30 18.10 20.93
C SER A 648 56.69 16.95 19.98
N THR A 649 57.87 16.95 19.32
CA THR A 649 58.79 18.02 18.84
C THR A 649 59.86 17.38 17.92
N SER A 650 60.14 18.01 16.77
CA SER A 650 61.47 18.09 16.08
C SER A 650 62.25 16.83 15.61
N SER A 651 63.07 17.05 14.57
CA SER A 651 64.25 16.28 14.11
C SER A 651 64.02 14.92 13.42
N LEU A 652 64.95 14.37 12.64
CA LEU A 652 65.81 14.84 11.51
C LEU A 652 66.77 13.68 11.11
N VAL A 653 67.40 13.74 9.93
CA VAL A 653 68.43 12.80 9.41
C VAL A 653 67.87 11.40 9.02
N GLY A 654 68.30 10.74 7.94
CA GLY A 654 69.20 11.17 6.84
C GLY A 654 69.78 9.99 6.04
N ASP A 655 70.36 10.32 4.89
CA ASP A 655 71.25 9.54 3.99
C ASP A 655 70.65 8.26 3.32
N GLU A 656 70.50 8.22 1.99
CA GLU A 656 71.49 7.91 0.91
C GLU A 656 71.90 6.41 0.88
N ILE A 657 72.18 5.73 -0.25
CA ILE A 657 72.91 6.01 -1.51
C ILE A 657 72.25 5.11 -2.62
N SER A 658 72.07 5.41 -3.91
CA SER A 658 72.26 6.61 -4.79
C SER A 658 71.54 6.39 -6.15
N LEU A 659 71.90 7.12 -7.23
CA LEU A 659 71.46 6.94 -8.63
C LEU A 659 72.68 7.02 -9.59
N PRO A 660 72.58 6.53 -10.85
CA PRO A 660 72.59 7.52 -11.95
C PRO A 660 71.86 7.16 -13.29
N ILE A 661 71.06 8.14 -13.78
CA ILE A 661 71.14 8.74 -15.14
C ILE A 661 70.52 8.03 -16.40
N ARG A 662 69.35 8.58 -16.80
CA ARG A 662 68.87 9.04 -18.14
C ARG A 662 68.37 8.11 -19.30
N HIS A 663 67.16 8.51 -19.75
CA HIS A 663 66.63 8.61 -21.14
C HIS A 663 66.32 7.37 -21.99
N GLY A 664 65.08 7.29 -22.47
CA GLY A 664 64.61 6.45 -23.58
C GLY A 664 63.13 6.73 -23.91
N ASN A 665 62.73 6.66 -25.18
CA ASN A 665 61.37 7.01 -25.65
C ASN A 665 60.54 5.76 -26.03
N ARG A 666 59.22 5.84 -25.81
CA ARG A 666 58.12 5.13 -26.52
C ARG A 666 58.33 3.66 -26.95
N SER A 667 57.74 2.73 -26.20
CA SER A 667 57.08 1.53 -26.76
C SER A 667 55.96 1.06 -25.82
N GLY A 668 54.81 0.64 -26.37
CA GLY A 668 53.58 0.41 -25.60
C GLY A 668 53.47 -0.95 -24.89
N PRO A 669 52.53 -1.12 -23.94
CA PRO A 669 52.29 -2.37 -23.25
C PRO A 669 51.62 -3.44 -24.14
N LEU A 670 51.93 -4.70 -23.86
CA LEU A 670 51.46 -5.86 -24.61
C LEU A 670 49.98 -6.17 -24.36
N ARG A 671 49.34 -6.84 -25.33
CA ARG A 671 47.95 -7.32 -25.23
C ARG A 671 47.82 -8.41 -24.15
N THR A 672 46.94 -8.20 -23.19
CA THR A 672 46.21 -9.29 -22.53
C THR A 672 44.83 -9.45 -23.19
N VAL A 673 44.32 -10.67 -23.27
CA VAL A 673 43.13 -11.00 -24.08
C VAL A 673 41.84 -10.78 -23.27
N ARG A 674 40.90 -10.00 -23.82
CA ARG A 674 39.53 -9.89 -23.29
C ARG A 674 38.77 -11.20 -23.53
N SER A 675 38.40 -11.89 -22.46
CA SER A 675 37.26 -12.82 -22.44
C SER A 675 35.98 -12.06 -22.06
N LYS A 676 34.82 -12.50 -22.58
CA LYS A 676 33.51 -11.94 -22.23
C LYS A 676 33.01 -12.58 -20.92
N PRO A 677 32.30 -11.85 -20.03
CA PRO A 677 31.50 -12.50 -19.00
C PRO A 677 30.33 -13.24 -19.68
N ALA A 678 30.35 -14.57 -19.64
CA ALA A 678 29.24 -15.40 -20.07
C ALA A 678 28.20 -15.51 -18.94
N PHE A 679 26.96 -15.89 -19.29
CA PHE A 679 26.07 -16.52 -18.31
C PHE A 679 26.77 -17.76 -17.73
N TYR A 680 26.77 -17.90 -16.40
CA TYR A 680 27.30 -19.10 -15.73
C TYR A 680 26.35 -20.29 -15.91
N ARG A 681 26.37 -20.88 -17.11
CA ARG A 681 25.84 -22.22 -17.36
C ARG A 681 26.69 -23.22 -16.57
N ILE A 682 26.19 -23.68 -15.43
CA ILE A 682 26.83 -24.72 -14.60
C ILE A 682 26.71 -26.06 -15.34
N ARG A 683 27.64 -26.33 -16.25
CA ARG A 683 27.79 -27.63 -16.90
C ARG A 683 28.87 -28.42 -16.16
N GLY A 684 28.46 -29.22 -15.17
CA GLY A 684 29.37 -30.16 -14.51
C GLY A 684 30.01 -31.09 -15.54
N SER A 685 31.33 -31.28 -15.45
CA SER A 685 32.08 -32.07 -16.43
C SER A 685 31.75 -33.57 -16.33
N ARG A 686 30.88 -34.06 -17.22
CA ARG A 686 30.87 -35.48 -17.58
C ARG A 686 32.13 -35.79 -18.39
N SER A 687 32.93 -36.76 -17.95
CA SER A 687 33.97 -37.37 -18.78
C SER A 687 33.33 -38.21 -19.88
N GLU A 688 33.79 -38.04 -21.11
CA GLU A 688 33.32 -38.84 -22.25
C GLU A 688 34.01 -40.21 -22.28
N HIS A 689 33.45 -41.15 -21.52
CA HIS A 689 33.56 -42.57 -21.83
C HIS A 689 32.19 -43.09 -22.26
N SER A 690 32.06 -43.27 -23.58
CA SER A 690 30.90 -43.83 -24.28
C SER A 690 30.76 -45.34 -24.05
N GLY A 691 30.69 -45.74 -22.79
CA GLY A 691 30.32 -47.09 -22.36
C GLY A 691 28.82 -47.20 -22.11
N LEU A 692 28.19 -48.27 -22.61
CA LEU A 692 26.80 -48.62 -22.31
C LEU A 692 26.65 -48.93 -20.80
N LEU A 693 26.16 -47.96 -20.03
CA LEU A 693 25.74 -48.16 -18.65
C LEU A 693 24.21 -48.37 -18.55
N PRO A 694 23.72 -49.18 -17.59
CA PRO A 694 22.37 -49.73 -17.68
C PRO A 694 21.27 -48.69 -17.45
N LYS A 695 20.06 -49.02 -17.88
CA LYS A 695 18.83 -48.38 -17.38
C LYS A 695 18.91 -48.30 -15.86
N GLN A 696 18.75 -47.11 -15.28
CA GLN A 696 18.61 -46.98 -13.82
C GLN A 696 17.46 -47.89 -13.37
N ARG A 697 17.72 -48.72 -12.36
CA ARG A 697 16.69 -49.60 -11.78
C ARG A 697 15.58 -48.72 -11.22
N ALA A 698 14.34 -48.94 -11.67
CA ALA A 698 13.18 -48.31 -11.07
C ALA A 698 13.08 -48.75 -9.60
N TRP A 699 12.92 -47.78 -8.70
CA TRP A 699 12.57 -48.01 -7.29
C TRP A 699 11.13 -47.55 -7.09
N ASN A 700 10.19 -48.47 -7.32
CA ASN A 700 8.76 -48.38 -6.97
C ASN A 700 8.02 -47.09 -7.38
N ASP A 701 7.81 -46.89 -8.68
CA ASP A 701 6.59 -46.48 -9.39
C ASP A 701 5.63 -45.39 -8.81
N GLY A 702 6.05 -44.59 -7.83
CA GLY A 702 5.20 -43.55 -7.21
C GLY A 702 5.99 -42.30 -6.82
N PHE A 703 5.47 -41.14 -7.20
CA PHE A 703 6.11 -39.82 -7.03
C PHE A 703 5.55 -39.07 -5.82
N TRP A 704 6.17 -37.93 -5.51
CA TRP A 704 5.80 -37.07 -4.39
C TRP A 704 5.27 -35.71 -4.87
N LEU A 705 4.07 -35.36 -4.44
CA LEU A 705 3.34 -34.18 -4.90
C LEU A 705 3.51 -33.02 -3.91
N GLY A 706 4.02 -31.87 -4.35
CA GLY A 706 4.01 -30.63 -3.57
C GLY A 706 2.99 -29.64 -4.11
N VAL A 707 2.26 -29.01 -3.22
CA VAL A 707 1.28 -27.95 -3.48
C VAL A 707 1.78 -26.69 -2.80
N GLY A 708 1.92 -25.59 -3.55
CA GLY A 708 2.27 -24.30 -2.97
C GLY A 708 3.38 -23.52 -3.68
N GLY A 709 4.05 -22.66 -2.92
CA GLY A 709 4.90 -21.58 -3.42
C GLY A 709 6.16 -22.04 -4.16
N VAL A 710 6.20 -21.77 -5.46
CA VAL A 710 7.42 -21.62 -6.25
C VAL A 710 7.74 -20.13 -6.39
N GLY A 711 8.95 -19.76 -6.83
CA GLY A 711 9.30 -18.36 -7.10
C GLY A 711 10.70 -18.17 -7.65
N VAL A 712 11.08 -16.92 -7.91
CA VAL A 712 12.46 -16.51 -8.20
C VAL A 712 13.06 -15.80 -6.98
N ASP A 713 14.23 -16.23 -6.50
CA ASP A 713 14.98 -15.51 -5.46
C ASP A 713 16.05 -14.62 -6.09
N PHE A 714 15.93 -13.32 -5.88
CA PHE A 714 16.93 -12.29 -6.16
C PHE A 714 17.82 -12.12 -4.91
N LEU A 715 18.93 -12.85 -4.90
CA LEU A 715 19.85 -12.96 -3.77
C LEU A 715 20.94 -11.88 -3.82
N ALA A 716 21.02 -11.05 -2.79
CA ALA A 716 21.96 -9.94 -2.67
C ALA A 716 22.77 -10.06 -1.36
N ALA A 717 24.04 -10.47 -1.44
CA ALA A 717 24.93 -10.51 -0.29
C ALA A 717 25.59 -9.14 -0.06
N VAL A 718 25.51 -8.61 1.16
CA VAL A 718 26.01 -7.28 1.55
C VAL A 718 27.05 -7.38 2.68
N PRO A 719 27.95 -6.40 2.88
CA PRO A 719 29.01 -6.50 3.89
C PRO A 719 28.45 -6.67 5.31
N SER A 720 27.46 -5.84 5.63
CA SER A 720 26.60 -5.87 6.82
C SER A 720 25.26 -5.24 6.43
N TYR A 721 24.20 -5.33 7.26
CA TYR A 721 22.97 -4.60 6.95
C TYR A 721 23.15 -3.09 6.93
N PRO A 722 22.44 -2.36 6.05
CA PRO A 722 22.49 -0.91 6.03
C PRO A 722 21.73 -0.37 7.25
N LYS A 723 22.32 0.62 7.92
CA LYS A 723 21.54 1.49 8.81
C LYS A 723 20.50 2.26 7.98
N PRO A 724 19.46 2.83 8.60
CA PRO A 724 18.55 3.74 7.91
C PRO A 724 19.31 4.80 7.10
N ASP A 725 18.90 4.98 5.84
CA ASP A 725 19.51 5.84 4.82
C ASP A 725 20.98 5.53 4.40
N GLU A 726 21.58 4.44 4.88
CA GLU A 726 22.94 4.01 4.49
C GLU A 726 22.98 3.32 3.12
N LYS A 727 23.83 3.81 2.20
CA LYS A 727 24.03 3.23 0.85
C LYS A 727 25.17 2.22 0.83
N ILE A 728 24.87 0.96 1.15
CA ILE A 728 25.85 -0.13 1.02
C ILE A 728 25.88 -0.73 -0.39
N ARG A 729 27.07 -1.15 -0.85
CA ARG A 729 27.24 -1.83 -2.14
C ARG A 729 27.13 -3.34 -1.97
N THR A 730 26.26 -3.98 -2.76
CA THR A 730 26.14 -5.43 -2.82
C THR A 730 27.47 -6.08 -3.25
N THR A 731 27.94 -7.06 -2.47
CA THR A 731 29.16 -7.83 -2.72
C THR A 731 28.96 -8.92 -3.77
N SER A 732 27.77 -9.53 -3.81
CA SER A 732 27.37 -10.54 -4.79
C SER A 732 25.87 -10.44 -5.06
N LEU A 733 25.48 -10.41 -6.34
CA LEU A 733 24.09 -10.44 -6.78
C LEU A 733 23.88 -11.67 -7.66
N LYS A 734 22.86 -12.48 -7.33
CA LYS A 734 22.55 -13.75 -7.99
C LYS A 734 21.03 -13.90 -8.12
N VAL A 735 20.61 -14.63 -9.16
CA VAL A 735 19.20 -15.01 -9.36
C VAL A 735 19.12 -16.53 -9.41
N GLN A 736 18.11 -17.12 -8.77
CA GLN A 736 17.89 -18.57 -8.73
C GLN A 736 16.39 -18.91 -8.53
N GLY A 737 16.02 -20.17 -8.71
CA GLY A 737 14.70 -20.67 -8.29
C GLY A 737 14.57 -20.72 -6.76
N GLY A 738 13.36 -20.44 -6.25
CA GLY A 738 13.03 -20.32 -4.83
C GLY A 738 11.58 -20.67 -4.51
N GLY A 739 11.09 -20.15 -3.38
CA GLY A 739 9.79 -20.50 -2.78
C GLY A 739 9.84 -21.84 -2.00
N ASN A 740 9.10 -21.93 -0.89
CA ASN A 740 9.20 -23.05 0.06
C ASN A 740 8.96 -24.41 -0.62
N THR A 741 7.82 -24.59 -1.32
CA THR A 741 7.55 -25.80 -2.13
C THR A 741 8.56 -25.97 -3.26
N GLY A 742 8.96 -24.90 -3.94
CA GLY A 742 9.99 -24.93 -4.98
C GLY A 742 11.34 -25.46 -4.49
N ASN A 743 11.74 -25.15 -3.26
CA ASN A 743 12.98 -25.59 -2.63
C ASN A 743 12.87 -27.00 -2.05
N ALA A 744 11.80 -27.31 -1.30
CA ALA A 744 11.59 -28.61 -0.67
C ALA A 744 11.49 -29.75 -1.71
N LEU A 745 10.73 -29.55 -2.80
CA LEU A 745 10.65 -30.53 -3.89
C LEU A 745 11.97 -30.71 -4.65
N THR A 746 12.83 -29.70 -4.65
CA THR A 746 14.16 -29.78 -5.29
C THR A 746 15.15 -30.54 -4.42
N CYS A 747 15.12 -30.30 -3.11
CA CYS A 747 15.89 -31.10 -2.15
C CYS A 747 15.51 -32.59 -2.30
N ALA A 748 14.21 -32.89 -2.28
CA ALA A 748 13.67 -34.22 -2.54
C ALA A 748 14.13 -34.81 -3.89
N ALA A 749 14.05 -34.05 -4.99
CA ALA A 749 14.50 -34.49 -6.31
C ALA A 749 16.02 -34.79 -6.36
N ARG A 750 16.86 -33.89 -5.84
CA ARG A 750 18.33 -34.05 -5.82
C ARG A 750 18.81 -35.20 -4.93
N LEU A 751 18.04 -35.55 -3.89
CA LEU A 751 18.24 -36.77 -3.08
C LEU A 751 17.81 -38.06 -3.81
N GLY A 752 17.10 -37.96 -4.93
CA GLY A 752 16.82 -39.06 -5.85
C GLY A 752 15.35 -39.48 -5.95
N LEU A 753 14.41 -38.58 -5.68
CA LEU A 753 12.97 -38.84 -5.81
C LEU A 753 12.41 -38.31 -7.13
N THR A 754 11.34 -38.93 -7.61
CA THR A 754 10.43 -38.32 -8.58
C THR A 754 9.48 -37.39 -7.83
N THR A 755 9.49 -36.10 -8.18
CA THR A 755 8.61 -35.08 -7.59
C THR A 755 7.75 -34.40 -8.65
N ARG A 756 6.56 -33.97 -8.24
CA ARG A 756 5.56 -33.26 -9.05
C ARG A 756 5.11 -32.02 -8.30
N VAL A 757 4.77 -30.96 -9.02
CA VAL A 757 4.32 -29.70 -8.41
C VAL A 757 2.95 -29.25 -8.94
N ILE A 758 2.08 -28.88 -8.01
CA ILE A 758 0.87 -28.06 -8.25
C ILE A 758 1.20 -26.64 -7.80
N SER A 759 1.15 -25.69 -8.73
CA SER A 759 1.50 -24.30 -8.49
C SER A 759 0.96 -23.41 -9.60
N LYS A 760 1.03 -22.08 -9.43
CA LYS A 760 0.62 -21.10 -10.45
C LYS A 760 1.66 -19.99 -10.63
N ILE A 761 1.89 -19.62 -11.88
CA ILE A 761 2.79 -18.55 -12.33
C ILE A 761 2.11 -17.74 -13.45
N ALA A 762 2.72 -16.62 -13.86
CA ALA A 762 2.35 -15.90 -15.06
C ALA A 762 3.28 -16.26 -16.25
N ASN A 763 2.87 -15.94 -17.47
CA ASN A 763 3.69 -16.02 -18.68
C ASN A 763 4.69 -14.83 -18.78
N ASP A 764 5.32 -14.48 -17.65
CA ASP A 764 6.36 -13.48 -17.55
C ASP A 764 7.76 -14.12 -17.58
N THR A 765 8.81 -13.29 -17.51
CA THR A 765 10.19 -13.76 -17.59
C THR A 765 10.59 -14.58 -16.36
N GLN A 766 10.03 -14.23 -15.21
CA GLN A 766 10.18 -14.92 -13.94
C GLN A 766 9.54 -16.31 -13.98
N GLY A 767 8.31 -16.43 -14.49
CA GLY A 767 7.59 -17.69 -14.65
C GLY A 767 8.27 -18.65 -15.62
N ARG A 768 8.78 -18.14 -16.74
CA ARG A 768 9.63 -18.94 -17.66
C ARG A 768 10.90 -19.45 -16.98
N ALA A 769 11.58 -18.62 -16.18
CA ALA A 769 12.76 -19.03 -15.42
C ALA A 769 12.43 -20.07 -14.31
N ILE A 770 11.28 -19.94 -13.65
CA ILE A 770 10.78 -20.93 -12.68
C ILE A 770 10.57 -22.29 -13.39
N LEU A 771 9.89 -22.30 -14.54
CA LEU A 771 9.67 -23.51 -15.32
C LEU A 771 10.98 -24.16 -15.80
N GLU A 772 11.95 -23.37 -16.26
CA GLU A 772 13.26 -23.87 -16.70
C GLU A 772 14.01 -24.53 -15.53
N VAL A 773 14.15 -23.83 -14.39
CA VAL A 773 14.89 -24.32 -13.22
C VAL A 773 14.24 -25.53 -12.56
N LEU A 774 12.90 -25.59 -12.47
CA LEU A 774 12.20 -26.77 -11.94
C LEU A 774 12.41 -28.01 -12.83
N ARG A 775 12.42 -27.84 -14.15
CA ARG A 775 12.65 -28.94 -15.12
C ARG A 775 14.11 -29.41 -15.14
N ASP A 776 15.06 -28.49 -15.04
CA ASP A 776 16.50 -28.80 -14.93
C ASP A 776 16.82 -29.56 -13.63
N ASP A 777 16.12 -29.26 -12.53
CA ASP A 777 16.17 -30.02 -11.27
C ASP A 777 15.38 -31.35 -11.31
N GLY A 778 14.70 -31.67 -12.43
CA GLY A 778 14.03 -32.96 -12.67
C GLY A 778 12.58 -33.07 -12.18
N ILE A 779 11.91 -31.95 -11.89
CA ILE A 779 10.57 -31.91 -11.30
C ILE A 779 9.48 -31.93 -12.39
N ASP A 780 8.44 -32.75 -12.20
CA ASP A 780 7.27 -32.80 -13.07
C ASP A 780 6.40 -31.54 -12.92
N THR A 781 6.56 -30.62 -13.88
CA THR A 781 5.79 -29.37 -13.99
C THR A 781 4.45 -29.52 -14.71
N SER A 782 3.96 -30.73 -15.01
CA SER A 782 2.78 -30.93 -15.87
C SER A 782 1.47 -30.39 -15.28
N PHE A 783 1.45 -30.09 -13.97
CA PHE A 783 0.31 -29.53 -13.24
C PHE A 783 0.60 -28.13 -12.69
N LEU A 784 1.61 -27.45 -13.26
CA LEU A 784 1.94 -26.07 -12.94
C LEU A 784 1.20 -25.14 -13.92
N VAL A 785 0.25 -24.38 -13.38
CA VAL A 785 -0.67 -23.52 -14.14
C VAL A 785 0.06 -22.24 -14.55
N VAL A 786 -0.06 -21.88 -15.83
CA VAL A 786 0.50 -20.64 -16.39
C VAL A 786 -0.66 -19.72 -16.77
N SER A 787 -0.75 -18.56 -16.13
CA SER A 787 -1.67 -17.50 -16.54
C SER A 787 -1.03 -16.64 -17.62
N GLU A 788 -1.77 -16.29 -18.68
CA GLU A 788 -1.24 -15.43 -19.76
C GLU A 788 -1.04 -13.97 -19.31
N GLU A 789 -1.70 -13.56 -18.23
CA GLU A 789 -1.62 -12.20 -17.66
C GLU A 789 -1.12 -12.22 -16.21
N GLY A 790 -0.64 -11.07 -15.73
CA GLY A 790 -0.17 -10.87 -14.35
C GLY A 790 1.34 -10.99 -14.17
N ASN A 791 1.78 -11.44 -12.99
CA ASN A 791 3.18 -11.57 -12.61
C ASN A 791 3.44 -12.85 -11.78
N SER A 792 4.61 -13.44 -11.94
CA SER A 792 5.05 -14.56 -11.11
C SER A 792 5.57 -14.09 -9.75
N PRO A 793 5.50 -14.96 -8.71
CA PRO A 793 6.07 -14.66 -7.39
C PRO A 793 7.60 -14.59 -7.39
N PHE A 794 8.15 -13.69 -6.57
CA PHE A 794 9.60 -13.58 -6.37
C PHE A 794 9.96 -13.03 -4.98
N THR A 795 11.18 -13.29 -4.54
CA THR A 795 11.73 -12.83 -3.25
C THR A 795 12.99 -12.01 -3.49
N TYR A 796 13.16 -10.85 -2.84
CA TYR A 796 14.50 -10.30 -2.61
C TYR A 796 15.04 -10.89 -1.32
N VAL A 797 16.18 -11.58 -1.39
CA VAL A 797 16.85 -12.18 -0.24
C VAL A 797 18.16 -11.43 -0.01
N ILE A 798 18.20 -10.60 1.03
CA ILE A 798 19.37 -9.80 1.39
C ILE A 798 20.12 -10.53 2.50
N VAL A 799 21.36 -10.96 2.24
CA VAL A 799 22.19 -11.71 3.19
C VAL A 799 23.29 -10.80 3.73
N ASP A 800 23.36 -10.70 5.05
CA ASP A 800 24.40 -9.96 5.78
C ASP A 800 25.64 -10.85 5.97
N ASN A 801 26.79 -10.45 5.41
CA ASN A 801 28.04 -11.22 5.49
C ASN A 801 28.73 -11.15 6.87
N GLU A 802 28.45 -10.13 7.70
CA GLU A 802 28.99 -9.95 9.04
C GLU A 802 28.17 -10.77 10.05
N THR A 803 26.84 -10.63 10.05
CA THR A 803 25.94 -11.31 11.01
C THR A 803 25.48 -12.70 10.56
N LYS A 804 25.69 -13.08 9.29
CA LYS A 804 25.19 -14.32 8.64
C LYS A 804 23.66 -14.46 8.65
N THR A 805 22.93 -13.38 8.94
CA THR A 805 21.46 -13.36 8.90
C THR A 805 20.97 -13.02 7.49
N ARG A 806 19.67 -13.26 7.22
CA ARG A 806 19.04 -12.81 5.97
C ARG A 806 17.69 -12.13 6.19
N THR A 807 17.34 -11.23 5.29
CA THR A 807 16.05 -10.53 5.21
C THR A 807 15.37 -10.87 3.89
N CYS A 808 14.15 -11.40 3.94
CA CYS A 808 13.41 -11.88 2.78
C CYS A 808 12.19 -10.99 2.49
N ILE A 809 12.24 -10.19 1.42
CA ILE A 809 11.12 -9.36 0.95
C ILE A 809 10.38 -10.14 -0.15
N PHE A 810 9.31 -10.83 0.24
CA PHE A 810 8.48 -11.64 -0.66
C PHE A 810 7.43 -10.80 -1.40
N THR A 811 7.40 -10.92 -2.73
CA THR A 811 6.36 -10.36 -3.60
C THR A 811 5.46 -11.49 -4.12
N PRO A 812 4.14 -11.47 -3.84
CA PRO A 812 3.23 -12.49 -4.34
C PRO A 812 3.07 -12.44 -5.85
N GLY A 813 2.74 -13.59 -6.44
CA GLY A 813 2.26 -13.68 -7.81
C GLY A 813 0.79 -13.29 -7.93
N TYR A 814 0.40 -12.82 -9.10
CA TYR A 814 -0.97 -12.53 -9.49
C TYR A 814 -1.22 -13.04 -10.91
N PRO A 815 -2.40 -13.62 -11.24
CA PRO A 815 -3.49 -13.97 -10.32
C PRO A 815 -3.11 -15.14 -9.39
N LEU A 816 -3.75 -15.20 -8.21
CA LEU A 816 -3.57 -16.29 -7.25
C LEU A 816 -4.09 -17.63 -7.80
N MET A 817 -3.67 -18.73 -7.17
CA MET A 817 -4.16 -20.07 -7.51
C MET A 817 -5.47 -20.37 -6.80
N MET A 818 -6.53 -20.55 -7.57
CA MET A 818 -7.89 -20.86 -7.13
C MET A 818 -8.20 -22.33 -7.40
N PRO A 819 -9.16 -22.96 -6.67
CA PRO A 819 -9.58 -24.34 -6.95
C PRO A 819 -9.99 -24.58 -8.42
N ASP A 820 -10.63 -23.59 -9.05
CA ASP A 820 -11.09 -23.68 -10.44
C ASP A 820 -9.96 -23.74 -11.49
N ASP A 821 -8.71 -23.40 -11.11
CA ASP A 821 -7.54 -23.65 -11.96
C ASP A 821 -7.25 -25.16 -12.11
N LEU A 822 -7.84 -26.01 -11.25
CA LEU A 822 -7.69 -27.46 -11.24
C LEU A 822 -9.03 -28.17 -11.46
N SER A 823 -9.36 -28.47 -12.71
CA SER A 823 -10.50 -29.33 -13.02
C SER A 823 -10.40 -30.68 -12.30
N GLN A 824 -11.53 -31.27 -11.90
CA GLN A 824 -11.56 -32.51 -11.09
C GLN A 824 -10.79 -33.69 -11.74
N SER A 825 -10.74 -33.75 -13.07
CA SER A 825 -9.93 -34.72 -13.81
C SER A 825 -8.42 -34.42 -13.73
N SER A 826 -8.03 -33.13 -13.82
CA SER A 826 -6.65 -32.69 -13.60
C SER A 826 -6.20 -33.00 -12.18
N LEU A 827 -6.99 -32.63 -11.17
CA LEU A 827 -6.71 -32.91 -9.76
C LEU A 827 -6.56 -34.42 -9.48
N SER A 828 -7.51 -35.22 -9.96
CA SER A 828 -7.44 -36.68 -9.78
C SER A 828 -6.20 -37.28 -10.45
N SER A 829 -5.80 -36.78 -11.63
CA SER A 829 -4.59 -37.19 -12.37
C SER A 829 -3.29 -36.74 -11.69
N ALA A 830 -3.28 -35.53 -11.11
CA ALA A 830 -2.14 -35.00 -10.37
C ALA A 830 -1.78 -35.88 -9.15
N LEU A 831 -2.83 -36.38 -8.48
CA LEU A 831 -2.76 -37.28 -7.32
C LEU A 831 -2.63 -38.77 -7.66
N ASP A 832 -2.83 -39.18 -8.92
CA ASP A 832 -2.78 -40.60 -9.29
C ASP A 832 -1.33 -41.11 -9.26
N GLY A 833 -1.05 -42.15 -8.44
CA GLY A 833 0.31 -42.62 -8.16
C GLY A 833 1.12 -41.78 -7.14
N ALA A 834 0.52 -40.76 -6.52
CA ALA A 834 1.20 -39.96 -5.49
C ALA A 834 1.34 -40.74 -4.17
N ARG A 835 2.55 -40.78 -3.61
CA ARG A 835 2.86 -41.48 -2.34
C ARG A 835 2.78 -40.59 -1.08
N ILE A 836 2.76 -39.28 -1.26
CA ILE A 836 2.37 -38.27 -0.26
C ILE A 836 1.82 -37.04 -1.00
N VAL A 837 1.13 -36.17 -0.26
CA VAL A 837 1.05 -34.74 -0.62
C VAL A 837 1.75 -33.88 0.43
N TYR A 838 2.50 -32.90 -0.05
CA TYR A 838 3.19 -31.87 0.72
C TYR A 838 2.52 -30.51 0.53
N PHE A 839 2.35 -29.75 1.61
CA PHE A 839 1.83 -28.39 1.60
C PHE A 839 2.74 -27.43 2.36
N ASP A 840 3.08 -26.28 1.76
CA ASP A 840 3.78 -25.16 2.42
C ASP A 840 2.83 -24.09 3.01
N VAL A 841 1.53 -24.37 3.04
CA VAL A 841 0.46 -23.48 3.51
C VAL A 841 0.38 -22.17 2.69
N ARG A 842 0.53 -22.25 1.36
CA ARG A 842 0.08 -21.22 0.39
C ARG A 842 -1.23 -21.64 -0.26
N TRP A 843 -2.01 -20.65 -0.72
CA TRP A 843 -3.31 -20.82 -1.41
C TRP A 843 -4.29 -21.75 -0.65
N PRO A 844 -4.78 -21.34 0.53
CA PRO A 844 -5.48 -22.22 1.46
C PRO A 844 -6.71 -22.91 0.85
N GLU A 845 -7.43 -22.25 -0.05
CA GLU A 845 -8.60 -22.79 -0.76
C GLU A 845 -8.20 -23.96 -1.66
N THR A 846 -7.20 -23.75 -2.51
CA THR A 846 -6.65 -24.77 -3.42
C THR A 846 -5.99 -25.90 -2.62
N ALA A 847 -5.23 -25.58 -1.58
CA ALA A 847 -4.58 -26.55 -0.71
C ALA A 847 -5.62 -27.45 -0.01
N LEU A 848 -6.71 -26.87 0.50
CA LEU A 848 -7.78 -27.61 1.17
C LEU A 848 -8.49 -28.57 0.21
N VAL A 849 -8.79 -28.15 -1.02
CA VAL A 849 -9.41 -29.03 -2.04
C VAL A 849 -8.47 -30.19 -2.42
N VAL A 850 -7.17 -29.94 -2.60
CA VAL A 850 -6.20 -31.02 -2.87
C VAL A 850 -6.07 -31.96 -1.65
N ALA A 851 -6.05 -31.43 -0.42
CA ALA A 851 -5.97 -32.23 0.81
C ALA A 851 -7.21 -33.12 1.02
N GLN A 852 -8.40 -32.61 0.69
CA GLN A 852 -9.65 -33.39 0.74
C GLN A 852 -9.62 -34.58 -0.24
N GLU A 853 -9.23 -34.36 -1.51
CA GLU A 853 -9.13 -35.45 -2.50
C GLU A 853 -7.99 -36.43 -2.18
N ALA A 854 -6.85 -35.94 -1.67
CA ALA A 854 -5.74 -36.78 -1.21
C ALA A 854 -6.17 -37.68 -0.04
N ALA A 855 -6.84 -37.13 0.97
CA ALA A 855 -7.39 -37.90 2.08
C ALA A 855 -8.48 -38.89 1.62
N ARG A 856 -9.32 -38.52 0.64
CA ARG A 856 -10.31 -39.42 0.02
C ARG A 856 -9.65 -40.60 -0.71
N LYS A 857 -8.45 -40.40 -1.26
CA LYS A 857 -7.60 -41.45 -1.85
C LYS A 857 -6.72 -42.19 -0.82
N ASN A 858 -6.76 -41.84 0.46
CA ASN A 858 -5.87 -42.33 1.53
C ASN A 858 -4.37 -42.07 1.26
N ILE A 859 -4.06 -41.00 0.52
CA ILE A 859 -2.67 -40.54 0.30
C ILE A 859 -2.26 -39.76 1.55
N PRO A 860 -1.14 -40.12 2.22
CA PRO A 860 -0.73 -39.41 3.43
C PRO A 860 -0.33 -37.95 3.16
N ILE A 861 -0.41 -37.11 4.19
CA ILE A 861 -0.15 -35.65 4.07
C ILE A 861 0.94 -35.18 5.05
N LEU A 862 1.95 -34.47 4.55
CA LEU A 862 2.87 -33.63 5.34
C LEU A 862 2.53 -32.15 5.13
N ILE A 863 2.44 -31.38 6.21
CA ILE A 863 2.36 -29.91 6.17
C ILE A 863 3.64 -29.33 6.77
N ASP A 864 4.26 -28.37 6.07
CA ASP A 864 5.26 -27.45 6.63
C ASP A 864 4.59 -26.13 7.00
N SER A 865 4.53 -25.89 8.30
CA SER A 865 3.88 -24.73 8.91
C SER A 865 4.92 -23.75 9.42
N GLU A 866 5.60 -23.04 8.51
CA GLU A 866 6.59 -21.98 8.79
C GLU A 866 6.07 -20.88 9.75
N ARG A 867 4.78 -20.59 9.70
CA ARG A 867 4.10 -19.63 10.59
C ARG A 867 2.60 -19.87 10.52
N LYS A 868 1.85 -19.33 11.49
CA LYS A 868 0.40 -19.33 11.36
C LYS A 868 -0.01 -18.47 10.15
N ARG A 869 -0.81 -19.07 9.26
CA ARG A 869 -1.40 -18.47 8.06
C ARG A 869 -2.89 -18.80 8.03
N GLU A 870 -3.62 -18.12 7.16
CA GLU A 870 -5.03 -18.39 6.88
C GLU A 870 -5.25 -19.81 6.35
N GLY A 871 -6.39 -20.44 6.66
CA GLY A 871 -6.73 -21.82 6.31
C GLY A 871 -5.89 -22.93 6.96
N LEU A 872 -4.83 -22.61 7.73
CA LEU A 872 -4.00 -23.63 8.39
C LEU A 872 -4.80 -24.48 9.39
N ASP A 873 -5.68 -23.87 10.17
CA ASP A 873 -6.45 -24.57 11.20
C ASP A 873 -7.40 -25.63 10.60
N ASP A 874 -7.87 -25.43 9.36
CA ASP A 874 -8.67 -26.42 8.61
C ASP A 874 -7.78 -27.47 7.93
N LEU A 875 -6.74 -27.02 7.22
CA LEU A 875 -5.83 -27.89 6.46
C LEU A 875 -5.13 -28.92 7.37
N ILE A 876 -4.75 -28.52 8.58
CA ILE A 876 -4.02 -29.38 9.53
C ILE A 876 -4.87 -30.55 10.07
N THR A 877 -6.20 -30.51 9.92
CA THR A 877 -7.09 -31.66 10.26
C THR A 877 -6.91 -32.86 9.32
N PHE A 878 -6.27 -32.67 8.17
CA PHE A 878 -5.95 -33.70 7.20
C PHE A 878 -4.54 -34.30 7.36
N ALA A 879 -3.68 -33.71 8.21
CA ALA A 879 -2.27 -34.08 8.30
C ALA A 879 -2.00 -35.45 8.97
N ASP A 880 -1.18 -36.27 8.32
CA ASP A 880 -0.51 -37.42 8.93
C ASP A 880 0.78 -37.00 9.66
N TYR A 881 1.45 -35.98 9.13
CA TYR A 881 2.74 -35.50 9.58
C TYR A 881 2.74 -33.96 9.59
N ALA A 882 3.45 -33.35 10.53
CA ALA A 882 3.65 -31.90 10.57
C ALA A 882 5.11 -31.54 10.84
N ALA A 883 5.63 -30.58 10.09
CA ALA A 883 6.87 -29.88 10.36
C ALA A 883 6.55 -28.42 10.70
N TRP A 884 7.20 -27.88 11.72
CA TRP A 884 7.05 -26.49 12.13
C TRP A 884 8.42 -25.83 12.20
N THR A 885 8.71 -24.96 11.25
CA THR A 885 9.84 -24.04 11.30
C THR A 885 9.40 -22.78 12.08
N GLU A 886 10.25 -22.23 12.94
CA GLU A 886 9.96 -21.03 13.78
C GLU A 886 8.83 -21.16 14.85
N ALA A 887 8.48 -22.38 15.28
CA ALA A 887 7.50 -22.59 16.37
C ALA A 887 8.04 -22.26 17.77
N ALA A 888 7.12 -21.99 18.71
CA ALA A 888 7.43 -22.03 20.14
C ALA A 888 7.86 -23.45 20.56
N SER A 889 9.08 -23.59 21.07
CA SER A 889 9.78 -24.87 21.28
C SER A 889 9.31 -25.69 22.50
N ALA A 890 8.07 -25.49 22.96
CA ALA A 890 7.51 -26.11 24.16
C ALA A 890 6.93 -27.52 23.87
N PRO A 891 7.47 -28.61 24.45
CA PRO A 891 6.93 -29.96 24.29
C PRO A 891 5.45 -30.10 24.68
N SER A 892 5.01 -29.36 25.69
CA SER A 892 3.59 -29.26 26.08
C SER A 892 2.66 -28.76 24.95
N ALA A 893 3.15 -27.91 24.04
CA ALA A 893 2.40 -27.54 22.83
C ALA A 893 2.30 -28.70 21.83
N LEU A 894 3.35 -29.51 21.68
CA LEU A 894 3.35 -30.69 20.80
C LEU A 894 2.35 -31.75 21.30
N VAL A 895 2.29 -31.97 22.62
CA VAL A 895 1.27 -32.82 23.25
C VAL A 895 -0.14 -32.27 22.97
N SER A 896 -0.35 -30.95 23.06
CA SER A 896 -1.63 -30.33 22.70
C SER A 896 -2.01 -30.55 21.22
N MET A 897 -1.04 -30.51 20.30
CA MET A 897 -1.29 -30.81 18.87
C MET A 897 -1.70 -32.27 18.67
N LEU A 898 -0.98 -33.23 19.23
CA LEU A 898 -1.30 -34.66 19.06
C LEU A 898 -2.64 -35.05 19.71
N LEU A 899 -3.05 -34.37 20.79
CA LEU A 899 -4.39 -34.54 21.40
C LEU A 899 -5.51 -33.99 20.51
N LYS A 900 -5.30 -32.85 19.84
CA LYS A 900 -6.29 -32.23 18.95
C LYS A 900 -6.37 -32.90 17.58
N LEU A 901 -5.26 -33.48 17.11
CA LEU A 901 -5.11 -34.03 15.75
C LEU A 901 -4.84 -35.53 15.83
N PRO A 902 -5.87 -36.40 16.00
CA PRO A 902 -5.69 -37.83 16.26
C PRO A 902 -5.03 -38.60 15.11
N LYS A 903 -5.13 -38.11 13.86
CA LYS A 903 -4.42 -38.66 12.70
C LYS A 903 -2.91 -38.44 12.72
N LEU A 904 -2.45 -37.41 13.44
CA LEU A 904 -1.06 -36.95 13.38
C LEU A 904 -0.14 -37.99 14.03
N LYS A 905 0.70 -38.62 13.23
CA LYS A 905 1.67 -39.65 13.62
C LYS A 905 2.87 -39.02 14.31
N PHE A 906 3.35 -37.88 13.81
CA PHE A 906 4.36 -37.07 14.48
C PHE A 906 4.28 -35.58 14.16
N VAL A 907 4.86 -34.78 15.04
CA VAL A 907 5.22 -33.38 14.79
C VAL A 907 6.72 -33.20 15.01
N ILE A 908 7.37 -32.44 14.12
CA ILE A 908 8.78 -32.02 14.24
C ILE A 908 8.83 -30.49 14.34
N VAL A 909 9.66 -29.97 15.24
CA VAL A 909 10.00 -28.54 15.34
C VAL A 909 11.49 -28.33 15.18
N THR A 910 11.90 -27.46 14.25
CA THR A 910 13.31 -27.09 14.06
C THR A 910 13.72 -25.99 15.04
N LEU A 911 14.91 -26.10 15.63
CA LEU A 911 15.48 -25.14 16.58
C LEU A 911 16.71 -24.41 16.00
N GLY A 912 16.86 -24.37 14.68
CA GLY A 912 18.05 -23.81 14.03
C GLY A 912 19.33 -24.55 14.45
N GLU A 913 20.33 -23.81 14.95
CA GLU A 913 21.63 -24.37 15.34
C GLU A 913 21.59 -25.29 16.58
N ASP A 914 20.47 -25.34 17.32
CA ASP A 914 20.27 -26.28 18.42
C ASP A 914 19.89 -27.69 17.94
N GLY A 915 19.38 -27.81 16.71
CA GLY A 915 18.89 -29.06 16.12
C GLY A 915 17.36 -29.07 15.96
N CYS A 916 16.70 -30.13 16.43
CA CYS A 916 15.25 -30.27 16.33
C CYS A 916 14.66 -31.11 17.48
N ILE A 917 13.35 -30.96 17.72
CA ILE A 917 12.56 -31.81 18.62
C ILE A 917 11.48 -32.50 17.79
N MET A 918 11.22 -33.77 18.06
CA MET A 918 10.15 -34.55 17.45
C MET A 918 9.33 -35.27 18.53
N LEU A 919 8.01 -35.18 18.43
CA LEU A 919 7.09 -35.98 19.22
C LEU A 919 6.35 -36.95 18.27
N GLU A 920 6.60 -38.25 18.43
CA GLU A 920 5.94 -39.32 17.67
C GLU A 920 4.93 -40.05 18.57
N ARG A 921 3.74 -40.34 18.02
CA ARG A 921 2.66 -41.09 18.65
C ARG A 921 2.94 -42.60 18.59
N SER A 922 2.80 -43.28 19.72
CA SER A 922 2.69 -44.75 19.74
C SER A 922 1.27 -45.18 19.39
N VAL A 923 1.14 -46.23 18.57
CA VAL A 923 -0.15 -46.91 18.35
C VAL A 923 -0.43 -47.93 19.45
N ASP A 924 0.63 -48.51 20.01
CA ASP A 924 0.55 -49.45 21.13
C ASP A 924 0.38 -48.68 22.45
N GLU A 925 -0.82 -48.76 23.05
CA GLU A 925 -1.02 -48.38 24.45
C GLU A 925 -0.39 -49.45 25.34
N ILE A 926 0.78 -49.15 25.91
CA ILE A 926 1.44 -50.04 26.87
C ILE A 926 0.77 -49.84 28.24
N PRO A 927 0.14 -50.87 28.85
CA PRO A 927 -0.37 -50.79 30.22
C PRO A 927 0.76 -50.53 31.21
N ASP A 928 0.41 -50.02 32.38
CA ASP A 928 1.29 -49.92 33.56
C ASP A 928 2.59 -49.10 33.43
N ILE A 929 2.87 -48.44 32.30
CA ILE A 929 3.90 -47.40 32.22
C ILE A 929 3.49 -46.13 32.97
N GLU A 930 4.42 -45.62 33.78
CA GLU A 930 4.34 -44.37 34.57
C GLU A 930 4.30 -43.11 33.68
N GLU A 931 3.48 -42.13 34.06
CA GLU A 931 3.36 -40.87 33.31
C GLU A 931 4.53 -39.91 33.56
N MET A 932 5.35 -39.70 32.53
CA MET A 932 6.44 -38.72 32.55
C MET A 932 5.94 -37.33 32.17
N ASP A 933 6.37 -36.32 32.93
CA ASP A 933 6.22 -34.92 32.55
C ASP A 933 7.07 -34.61 31.30
N VAL A 934 6.44 -34.08 30.26
CA VAL A 934 7.06 -33.94 28.93
C VAL A 934 8.16 -32.86 28.90
N ASP A 935 8.01 -31.80 29.68
CA ASP A 935 8.96 -30.68 29.71
C ASP A 935 10.20 -31.06 30.57
N SER A 936 9.99 -31.79 31.67
CA SER A 936 11.04 -32.46 32.46
C SER A 936 11.82 -33.51 31.64
N LEU A 937 11.11 -34.32 30.85
CA LEU A 937 11.74 -35.30 29.96
C LEU A 937 12.59 -34.63 28.89
N LEU A 938 12.16 -33.51 28.30
CA LEU A 938 13.01 -32.74 27.38
C LEU A 938 14.31 -32.29 28.08
N GLY A 939 14.23 -31.82 29.32
CA GLY A 939 15.41 -31.48 30.12
C GLY A 939 16.38 -32.66 30.27
N SER A 940 15.86 -33.84 30.61
CA SER A 940 16.65 -35.08 30.71
C SER A 940 17.25 -35.55 29.38
N LEU A 941 16.56 -35.32 28.26
CA LEU A 941 17.06 -35.65 26.92
C LEU A 941 18.14 -34.66 26.47
N LYS A 942 17.94 -33.35 26.71
CA LYS A 942 18.95 -32.31 26.43
C LYS A 942 20.23 -32.52 27.23
N GLN A 943 20.16 -32.97 28.48
CA GLN A 943 21.35 -33.33 29.29
C GLN A 943 22.10 -34.58 28.78
N ARG A 944 21.44 -35.43 27.97
CA ARG A 944 22.04 -36.61 27.33
C ARG A 944 22.48 -36.36 25.88
N LYS A 945 22.25 -35.15 25.36
CA LYS A 945 22.70 -34.70 24.03
C LYS A 945 24.22 -34.61 24.02
N ASN A 946 24.87 -35.10 22.97
CA ASN A 946 26.30 -34.90 22.78
C ASN A 946 26.56 -33.84 21.71
N ASP A 947 26.81 -32.61 22.13
CA ASP A 947 27.13 -31.49 21.23
C ASP A 947 28.60 -31.47 20.74
N SER A 948 29.42 -32.47 21.10
CA SER A 948 30.84 -32.55 20.67
C SER A 948 31.07 -33.28 19.34
N THR A 949 30.04 -33.91 18.76
CA THR A 949 30.14 -34.62 17.47
C THR A 949 29.83 -33.70 16.30
N ALA A 950 30.75 -33.59 15.34
CA ALA A 950 30.54 -32.80 14.11
C ALA A 950 29.38 -33.34 13.24
N ILE A 951 29.17 -34.66 13.24
CA ILE A 951 28.04 -35.28 12.54
C ILE A 951 26.79 -35.18 13.45
N PRO A 952 25.61 -34.82 12.90
CA PRO A 952 24.35 -34.82 13.66
C PRO A 952 24.04 -36.17 14.31
N THR A 953 23.47 -36.12 15.52
CA THR A 953 23.03 -37.32 16.27
C THR A 953 21.61 -37.12 16.82
N TYR A 954 21.09 -38.10 17.55
CA TYR A 954 19.77 -38.02 18.20
C TYR A 954 19.81 -38.63 19.60
N VAL A 955 18.88 -38.22 20.45
CA VAL A 955 18.55 -38.88 21.73
C VAL A 955 17.04 -39.10 21.75
N SER A 956 16.61 -40.33 22.02
CA SER A 956 15.18 -40.69 22.15
C SER A 956 14.84 -41.06 23.59
N SER A 957 13.61 -40.76 24.02
CA SER A 957 12.99 -41.50 25.12
C SER A 957 12.65 -42.93 24.69
N PRO A 958 12.42 -43.87 25.63
CA PRO A 958 11.56 -45.02 25.35
C PRO A 958 10.13 -44.54 25.00
N VAL A 959 9.30 -45.44 24.45
CA VAL A 959 7.86 -45.20 24.37
C VAL A 959 7.31 -45.11 25.80
N THR A 960 6.57 -44.04 26.08
CA THR A 960 6.03 -43.76 27.42
C THR A 960 4.75 -42.92 27.34
N LYS A 961 4.13 -42.64 28.49
CA LYS A 961 2.99 -41.72 28.62
C LYS A 961 3.52 -40.32 28.94
N LEU A 962 3.35 -39.41 27.99
CA LEU A 962 3.89 -38.05 28.02
C LEU A 962 2.79 -37.07 28.43
N ARG A 963 2.82 -36.64 29.70
CA ARG A 963 1.88 -35.69 30.28
C ARG A 963 2.36 -34.26 30.09
N ALA A 964 1.46 -33.39 29.64
CA ALA A 964 1.61 -31.94 29.66
C ALA A 964 0.60 -31.35 30.66
N ASN A 965 1.10 -30.64 31.68
CA ASN A 965 0.28 -30.21 32.82
C ASN A 965 -0.83 -29.24 32.40
N GLY A 966 -2.07 -29.55 32.78
CA GLY A 966 -3.26 -28.78 32.38
C GLY A 966 -3.72 -29.00 30.92
N ILE A 967 -3.06 -29.88 30.15
CA ILE A 967 -3.39 -30.15 28.74
C ILE A 967 -3.85 -31.61 28.54
N GLY A 968 -3.11 -32.58 29.07
CA GLY A 968 -3.43 -34.02 28.93
C GLY A 968 -2.19 -34.89 28.73
N THR A 969 -2.41 -36.17 28.38
CA THR A 969 -1.37 -37.19 28.22
C THR A 969 -1.46 -37.86 26.84
N VAL A 970 -0.30 -38.10 26.19
CA VAL A 970 -0.19 -38.83 24.92
C VAL A 970 0.78 -40.00 25.08
N CYS A 971 0.46 -41.18 24.53
CA CYS A 971 1.43 -42.28 24.44
C CYS A 971 2.33 -42.10 23.21
N GLY A 972 3.65 -42.18 23.40
CA GLY A 972 4.61 -41.89 22.32
C GLY A 972 6.05 -41.80 22.79
N ARG A 973 6.92 -41.30 21.91
CA ARG A 973 8.33 -41.03 22.21
C ARG A 973 8.72 -39.61 21.83
N LEU A 974 9.58 -39.01 22.66
CA LEU A 974 10.16 -37.69 22.45
C LEU A 974 11.60 -37.88 21.98
N LEU A 975 11.92 -37.35 20.80
CA LEU A 975 13.27 -37.36 20.23
C LEU A 975 13.83 -35.93 20.19
N VAL A 976 15.13 -35.80 20.43
CA VAL A 976 15.91 -34.58 20.25
C VAL A 976 17.02 -34.88 19.24
N GLY A 977 16.98 -34.28 18.07
CA GLY A 977 18.05 -34.32 17.08
C GLY A 977 19.01 -33.15 17.27
N THR A 978 20.31 -33.36 17.05
CA THR A 978 21.31 -32.27 17.04
C THR A 978 21.43 -31.64 15.65
N ALA A 979 21.90 -30.40 15.58
CA ALA A 979 22.45 -29.84 14.35
C ALA A 979 23.93 -30.23 14.21
N GLU A 980 24.47 -30.11 13.00
CA GLU A 980 25.92 -29.97 12.80
C GLU A 980 26.30 -28.53 13.17
N LYS A 981 27.34 -28.35 13.99
CA LYS A 981 27.96 -27.03 14.20
C LYS A 981 28.86 -26.71 13.00
N VAL A 982 28.25 -26.17 11.95
CA VAL A 982 28.93 -25.66 10.75
C VAL A 982 30.00 -24.64 11.18
N PRO A 983 31.28 -24.78 10.78
CA PRO A 983 32.31 -23.82 11.12
C PRO A 983 31.95 -22.40 10.64
N PRO A 984 32.23 -21.32 11.40
CA PRO A 984 31.91 -19.94 11.00
C PRO A 984 32.49 -19.52 9.65
N GLU A 985 33.62 -20.12 9.24
CA GLU A 985 34.27 -19.95 7.95
C GLU A 985 33.58 -20.70 6.79
N GLU A 986 32.77 -21.72 7.08
CA GLU A 986 31.94 -22.44 6.09
C GLU A 986 30.50 -21.92 6.04
N LEU A 987 30.02 -21.21 7.08
CA LEU A 987 28.67 -20.66 7.17
C LEU A 987 28.52 -19.39 6.30
N LEU A 988 27.75 -19.49 5.22
CA LEU A 988 27.58 -18.39 4.25
C LEU A 988 26.19 -17.74 4.31
N ASP A 989 25.14 -18.54 4.48
CA ASP A 989 23.73 -18.11 4.46
C ASP A 989 22.89 -19.17 5.18
N THR A 990 21.68 -18.83 5.61
CA THR A 990 20.71 -19.78 6.22
C THR A 990 19.41 -19.91 5.42
N THR A 991 19.31 -19.21 4.27
CA THR A 991 18.15 -19.26 3.36
C THR A 991 17.88 -20.68 2.88
N GLY A 992 16.64 -21.16 3.06
CA GLY A 992 16.23 -22.52 2.67
C GLY A 992 16.71 -23.65 3.58
N ALA A 993 17.34 -23.35 4.73
CA ALA A 993 17.68 -24.38 5.72
C ALA A 993 16.44 -25.14 6.23
N GLY A 994 15.31 -24.44 6.38
CA GLY A 994 13.99 -25.03 6.67
C GLY A 994 13.49 -25.90 5.52
N ASP A 995 13.30 -25.33 4.33
CA ASP A 995 12.85 -26.04 3.12
C ASP A 995 13.67 -27.31 2.81
N SER A 996 14.99 -27.26 3.04
CA SER A 996 15.91 -28.37 2.79
C SER A 996 15.85 -29.46 3.87
N PHE A 997 15.71 -29.08 5.15
CA PHE A 997 15.40 -30.01 6.25
C PHE A 997 14.06 -30.72 5.97
N VAL A 998 13.02 -29.96 5.59
CA VAL A 998 11.70 -30.50 5.22
C VAL A 998 11.80 -31.41 3.99
N GLY A 999 12.57 -31.02 2.96
CA GLY A 999 12.90 -31.86 1.81
C GLY A 999 13.58 -33.19 2.15
N ALA A 1000 14.40 -33.20 3.21
CA ALA A 1000 15.05 -34.40 3.71
C ALA A 1000 14.14 -35.25 4.62
N VAL A 1001 13.26 -34.64 5.43
CA VAL A 1001 12.17 -35.33 6.14
C VAL A 1001 11.21 -35.98 5.13
N LEU A 1002 10.84 -35.28 4.06
CA LEU A 1002 10.07 -35.82 2.96
C LEU A 1002 10.78 -37.08 2.40
N TYR A 1003 12.06 -36.98 2.04
CA TYR A 1003 12.86 -38.13 1.57
C TYR A 1003 12.93 -39.30 2.56
N ALA A 1004 13.07 -39.01 3.85
CA ALA A 1004 13.12 -40.04 4.88
C ALA A 1004 11.78 -40.82 4.96
N ILE A 1005 10.64 -40.12 4.92
CA ILE A 1005 9.32 -40.75 4.86
C ILE A 1005 9.14 -41.55 3.55
N CYS A 1006 9.62 -41.05 2.40
CA CYS A 1006 9.57 -41.79 1.12
C CYS A 1006 10.20 -43.19 1.21
N THR A 1007 11.31 -43.25 1.94
CA THR A 1007 12.24 -44.39 1.97
C THR A 1007 12.07 -45.26 3.21
N ASN A 1008 11.02 -45.00 4.01
CA ASN A 1008 10.74 -45.66 5.29
C ASN A 1008 11.94 -45.59 6.27
N MET A 1009 12.69 -44.49 6.22
CA MET A 1009 13.80 -44.23 7.13
C MET A 1009 13.25 -43.97 8.55
N PRO A 1010 13.73 -44.67 9.59
CA PRO A 1010 13.22 -44.49 10.94
C PRO A 1010 13.57 -43.09 11.50
N PRO A 1011 12.75 -42.51 12.39
CA PRO A 1011 12.99 -41.20 13.02
C PRO A 1011 14.42 -40.98 13.53
N GLU A 1012 15.00 -42.01 14.11
CA GLU A 1012 16.38 -42.10 14.60
C GLU A 1012 17.44 -41.78 13.54
N LYS A 1013 17.21 -42.18 12.28
CA LYS A 1013 18.09 -41.87 11.13
C LYS A 1013 17.61 -40.61 10.39
N MET A 1014 16.30 -40.34 10.40
CA MET A 1014 15.63 -39.20 9.76
C MET A 1014 16.09 -37.85 10.33
N LEU A 1015 16.01 -37.65 11.65
CA LEU A 1015 16.32 -36.33 12.23
C LEU A 1015 17.79 -35.93 12.03
N PRO A 1016 18.79 -36.81 12.25
CA PRO A 1016 20.19 -36.52 11.92
C PRO A 1016 20.42 -36.27 10.43
N PHE A 1017 19.80 -37.06 9.55
CA PHE A 1017 19.90 -36.89 8.10
C PHE A 1017 19.33 -35.54 7.64
N ALA A 1018 18.15 -35.15 8.14
CA ALA A 1018 17.53 -33.89 7.80
C ALA A 1018 18.32 -32.68 8.34
N ALA A 1019 18.86 -32.79 9.56
CA ALA A 1019 19.78 -31.80 10.12
C ALA A 1019 21.07 -31.68 9.28
N GLN A 1020 21.62 -32.81 8.81
CA GLN A 1020 22.80 -32.81 7.95
C GLN A 1020 22.54 -32.13 6.60
N VAL A 1021 21.38 -32.38 5.98
CA VAL A 1021 20.98 -31.72 4.72
C VAL A 1021 20.81 -30.21 4.91
N GLY A 1022 20.15 -29.78 5.99
CA GLY A 1022 20.04 -28.36 6.34
C GLY A 1022 21.41 -27.69 6.56
N ALA A 1023 22.31 -28.35 7.29
CA ALA A 1023 23.67 -27.85 7.54
C ALA A 1023 24.58 -27.86 6.30
N ILE A 1024 24.32 -28.71 5.30
CA ILE A 1024 24.95 -28.58 3.98
C ILE A 1024 24.37 -27.39 3.22
N CYS A 1025 23.05 -27.15 3.32
CA CYS A 1025 22.41 -26.00 2.68
C CYS A 1025 23.01 -24.66 3.14
N CYS A 1026 23.38 -24.54 4.42
CA CYS A 1026 23.95 -23.31 4.98
C CYS A 1026 25.36 -22.92 4.46
N ARG A 1027 25.99 -23.78 3.66
CA ARG A 1027 27.36 -23.59 3.13
C ARG A 1027 27.41 -22.98 1.74
N ALA A 1028 26.30 -22.45 1.25
CA ALA A 1028 26.22 -21.78 -0.05
C ALA A 1028 25.25 -20.60 -0.01
N LEU A 1029 25.54 -19.56 -0.79
CA LEU A 1029 24.68 -18.38 -0.92
C LEU A 1029 23.36 -18.73 -1.64
N GLY A 1030 22.27 -18.68 -0.87
CA GLY A 1030 20.88 -18.91 -1.26
C GLY A 1030 20.49 -20.38 -1.34
N ALA A 1031 19.29 -20.72 -0.84
CA ALA A 1031 18.68 -22.05 -0.79
C ALA A 1031 19.13 -23.01 -1.91
N ARG A 1032 18.79 -22.68 -3.18
CA ARG A 1032 19.02 -23.51 -4.37
C ARG A 1032 20.47 -23.92 -4.61
N ALA A 1033 21.42 -23.14 -4.09
CA ALA A 1033 22.85 -23.39 -4.20
C ALA A 1033 23.33 -24.47 -3.24
N GLY A 1034 22.75 -24.50 -2.04
CA GLY A 1034 23.16 -25.37 -0.95
C GLY A 1034 22.50 -26.75 -0.97
N LEU A 1035 21.37 -26.91 -1.68
CA LEU A 1035 20.64 -28.19 -1.75
C LEU A 1035 21.54 -29.32 -2.29
N PRO A 1036 21.93 -30.31 -1.47
CA PRO A 1036 22.86 -31.35 -1.86
C PRO A 1036 22.24 -32.34 -2.85
N HIS A 1037 23.09 -32.94 -3.68
CA HIS A 1037 22.73 -34.15 -4.41
C HIS A 1037 22.97 -35.39 -3.54
N ARG A 1038 22.27 -36.49 -3.85
CA ARG A 1038 22.44 -37.82 -3.23
C ARG A 1038 23.89 -38.30 -3.13
N THR A 1039 24.76 -37.81 -4.02
CA THR A 1039 26.18 -38.15 -4.10
C THR A 1039 27.10 -37.28 -3.25
N ASP A 1040 26.58 -36.36 -2.43
CA ASP A 1040 27.38 -35.59 -1.48
C ASP A 1040 28.00 -36.53 -0.42
N SER A 1041 29.32 -36.45 -0.24
CA SER A 1041 30.06 -37.34 0.66
C SER A 1041 29.63 -37.18 2.13
N ARG A 1042 29.09 -36.02 2.53
CA ARG A 1042 28.57 -35.77 3.88
C ARG A 1042 27.24 -36.48 4.15
N LEU A 1043 26.55 -36.94 3.10
CA LEU A 1043 25.34 -37.76 3.22
C LEU A 1043 25.61 -39.27 3.16
N ALA A 1044 26.86 -39.69 2.87
CA ALA A 1044 27.17 -41.10 2.60
C ALA A 1044 26.86 -42.03 3.79
N SER A 1045 27.12 -41.61 5.02
CA SER A 1045 26.81 -42.34 6.27
C SER A 1045 25.30 -42.49 6.54
N PHE A 1046 24.47 -41.63 5.96
CA PHE A 1046 23.01 -41.67 6.11
C PHE A 1046 22.32 -42.41 4.96
N LEU A 1047 22.96 -42.46 3.79
CA LEU A 1047 22.43 -43.06 2.56
C LEU A 1047 22.99 -44.46 2.26
N SER A 1048 23.97 -44.93 3.04
CA SER A 1048 24.35 -46.34 3.21
C SER A 1048 23.34 -47.11 4.06
#